data_AF-A0A2H9UI19-F1
#
_entry.id   AF-A0A2H9UI19-F1
#
_cell.length_a   1.000
_cell.length_b   1.000
_cell.length_c   1.000
_cell.angle_alpha   90.00
_cell.angle_beta   90.00
_cell.angle_gamma   90.00
#
_symmetry.space_group_name_H-M   'P 1'
#
loop_
_entity.id
_entity.type
_entity.pdbx_description
1 polymer ?
#
loop_
_entity_poly.entity_id
_entity_poly.type
_entity_poly.pdbx_seq_one_letter_code
_entity_poly.pdbx_strand_id
1 'polypeptide(L)'
;MAQIKDIFKFRKSYLAMTIGFSLLPSAHAMQELSDSSLSDTTGEGVALVLDDFKMVFQGPNDISAGSSYERNIPDPGKADTGFIRIIPTGENYEKLGERLYDKVYSNAYNNAYLAERARIYNHVYGDTYTSSRDTYITDNRTRIASEIATEYTTAYRTKKVQDILETPIMKQYYDQRYEDYWDGLTGIYSIINDGTDTNGVSGTWHNKEKSSQHALRNTLEMIELLYGNNYEANLPNSPFYQSFKQQFPSYVRANVIKSTVDSQLALKTTETLNQLAADYAKERATTASNTVHDEVVRNAINMAKAAAQNANIGSLRTKADVFIYGLALSKSDGSLSTRYSNQGFSWGSADNPWLFRAGTENVKQFKDAAKDVGYIALEAPLSPIAGVESDNNIKLGFWSDIFARELNSSNVVDPITGGPTSGLDKDYRLRTQFVANGLSFNGSQVRLFQTLESDNKDYNQTLGMASIIRLNTNDRPEILSSSDTNLNTKGIRLSTAAKTDALDGDGPTPALNGSAAPVFHDSEGLYLYSPNINLVLGNMYQPFVVGSEGNNIILEVTRIPNIASIYNQIYQNYGGGLGATDLKGSTCNVYSCGTPIKNNASDTTALYQGRNATHSSISIGTTERISGTNLLRAKDGPNSTGVVFKSTDGISKNFGSAVIDGVLIQHLKIRTTGL
;
A
#
# COMPACT_ATOMS: atom_id res chain seq x y z
N MET A 1 48.17 41.79 36.27
CA MET A 1 47.01 42.69 36.09
C MET A 1 46.90 43.07 34.62
N ALA A 2 46.41 42.17 33.77
CA ALA A 2 46.15 42.46 32.38
C ALA A 2 44.95 41.63 31.93
N GLN A 3 43.76 42.23 31.97
CA GLN A 3 42.62 41.89 31.11
C GLN A 3 41.42 42.79 31.44
N ILE A 4 40.50 42.86 30.48
CA ILE A 4 39.22 43.58 30.45
C ILE A 4 39.31 44.97 29.78
N LYS A 5 39.12 44.96 28.45
CA LYS A 5 38.19 45.87 27.76
C LYS A 5 37.97 45.41 26.31
N ASP A 6 37.24 44.30 26.15
CA ASP A 6 36.44 44.07 24.96
C ASP A 6 34.98 44.27 25.33
N ILE A 7 34.43 45.39 24.88
CA ILE A 7 33.03 45.78 25.07
C ILE A 7 32.20 44.94 24.09
N PHE A 8 31.39 44.02 24.62
CA PHE A 8 30.35 43.31 23.90
C PHE A 8 29.41 44.32 23.22
N LYS A 9 29.50 44.46 21.89
CA LYS A 9 28.54 45.23 21.11
C LYS A 9 27.25 44.42 20.93
N PHE A 10 26.20 44.83 21.65
CA PHE A 10 24.84 44.32 21.51
C PHE A 10 24.36 44.49 20.05
N ARG A 11 23.95 43.42 19.37
CA ARG A 11 23.54 43.48 17.95
C ARG A 11 22.17 44.17 17.84
N LYS A 12 22.03 45.10 16.87
CA LYS A 12 20.82 45.91 16.62
C LYS A 12 19.53 45.09 16.42
N SER A 13 19.64 43.84 15.99
CA SER A 13 18.51 42.91 15.82
C SER A 13 17.81 42.53 17.13
N TYR A 14 18.53 42.48 18.26
CA TYR A 14 17.93 42.17 19.56
C TYR A 14 17.19 43.37 20.16
N LEU A 15 17.65 44.60 19.87
CA LEU A 15 17.01 45.83 20.32
C LEU A 15 15.59 45.99 19.73
N ALA A 16 15.39 45.60 18.47
CA ALA A 16 14.07 45.65 17.84
C ALA A 16 13.07 44.67 18.48
N MET A 17 13.53 43.49 18.89
CA MET A 17 12.72 42.51 19.61
C MET A 17 12.36 43.01 21.03
N THR A 18 13.31 43.60 21.75
CA THR A 18 13.06 44.19 23.08
C THR A 18 12.11 45.38 23.03
N ILE A 19 12.21 46.23 22.00
CA ILE A 19 11.29 47.36 21.78
C ILE A 19 9.89 46.86 21.41
N GLY A 20 9.78 45.79 20.62
CA GLY A 20 8.50 45.16 20.29
C GLY A 20 7.75 44.62 21.51
N PHE A 21 8.47 43.99 22.46
CA PHE A 21 7.88 43.49 23.71
C PHE A 21 7.46 44.60 24.68
N SER A 22 8.15 45.75 24.66
CA SER A 22 7.86 46.88 25.56
C SER A 22 6.76 47.82 25.07
N LEU A 23 6.21 47.57 23.87
CA LEU A 23 5.13 48.37 23.25
C LEU A 23 3.76 47.66 23.23
N LEU A 24 3.63 46.49 23.85
CA LEU A 24 2.33 45.82 23.99
C LEU A 24 1.43 46.61 24.96
N PRO A 25 0.20 46.99 24.58
CA PRO A 25 -0.74 47.63 25.51
C PRO A 25 -1.12 46.65 26.62
N SER A 26 -1.13 47.14 27.85
CA SER A 26 -1.49 46.40 29.06
C SER A 26 -2.97 45.98 29.00
N ALA A 27 -3.22 44.72 28.69
CA ALA A 27 -4.52 44.08 28.90
C ALA A 27 -4.66 43.76 30.40
N HIS A 28 -5.70 44.31 31.04
CA HIS A 28 -6.06 44.02 32.42
C HIS A 28 -6.67 42.62 32.52
N ALA A 29 -5.86 41.62 32.90
CA ALA A 29 -6.31 40.34 33.45
C ALA A 29 -5.12 39.63 34.11
N MET A 30 -4.64 40.12 35.24
CA MET A 30 -3.68 39.40 36.08
C MET A 30 -4.20 39.41 37.51
N GLN A 31 -4.82 38.30 37.92
CA GLN A 31 -5.10 38.02 39.33
C GLN A 31 -3.82 37.45 39.94
N GLU A 32 -3.41 37.97 41.09
CA GLU A 32 -2.22 37.54 41.81
C GLU A 32 -2.34 36.05 42.18
N LEU A 33 -1.47 35.20 41.64
CA LEU A 33 -1.28 33.82 42.08
C LEU A 33 -0.56 33.84 43.44
N SER A 34 -0.98 33.01 44.39
CA SER A 34 -0.46 33.07 45.76
C SER A 34 1.04 32.73 45.81
N ASP A 35 1.80 33.60 46.48
CA ASP A 35 3.28 33.56 46.57
C ASP A 35 3.82 32.22 47.12
N SER A 36 3.03 31.51 47.93
CA SER A 36 3.38 30.18 48.46
C SER A 36 3.42 29.07 47.40
N SER A 37 2.69 29.22 46.28
CA SER A 37 2.72 28.28 45.15
C SER A 37 3.86 28.58 44.17
N LEU A 38 4.33 29.83 44.13
CA LEU A 38 5.44 30.28 43.29
C LEU A 38 6.81 30.04 43.95
N SER A 39 6.90 29.96 45.29
CA SER A 39 8.20 29.79 45.98
C SER A 39 8.90 28.46 45.71
N ASP A 40 8.16 27.44 45.27
CA ASP A 40 8.72 26.12 44.91
C ASP A 40 9.20 26.06 43.44
N THR A 41 8.89 27.08 42.63
CA THR A 41 9.43 27.21 41.28
C THR A 41 10.85 27.79 41.35
N THR A 42 11.84 26.90 41.30
CA THR A 42 13.25 27.29 41.18
C THR A 42 13.55 27.76 39.75
N GLY A 43 13.21 29.01 39.44
CA GLY A 43 13.54 29.72 38.21
C GLY A 43 12.66 30.94 37.95
N GLU A 44 13.24 32.06 37.54
CA GLU A 44 12.50 33.25 37.11
C GLU A 44 11.61 32.90 35.90
N GLY A 45 10.29 33.09 36.03
CA GLY A 45 9.32 32.72 34.99
C GLY A 45 7.94 33.32 35.21
N VAL A 46 7.10 33.18 34.19
CA VAL A 46 5.70 33.62 34.18
C VAL A 46 4.81 32.38 34.13
N ALA A 47 3.89 32.29 35.09
CA ALA A 47 2.81 31.32 35.09
C ALA A 47 1.56 31.93 34.44
N LEU A 48 0.88 31.16 33.58
CA LEU A 48 -0.34 31.58 32.91
C LEU A 48 -1.43 30.52 33.07
N VAL A 49 -2.67 30.97 33.25
CA VAL A 49 -3.86 30.12 33.19
C VAL A 49 -4.78 30.73 32.14
N LEU A 50 -5.36 29.88 31.30
CA LEU A 50 -6.39 30.30 30.36
C LEU A 50 -7.74 30.12 31.05
N ASP A 51 -8.56 31.16 31.07
CA ASP A 51 -9.92 31.11 31.59
C ASP A 51 -10.92 31.58 30.54
N ASP A 52 -11.98 30.78 30.32
CA ASP A 52 -12.99 30.97 29.27
C ASP A 52 -12.41 31.36 27.88
N PHE A 53 -11.26 30.78 27.53
CA PHE A 53 -10.54 31.13 26.31
C PHE A 53 -11.19 30.53 25.06
N LYS A 54 -11.35 31.35 24.02
CA LYS A 54 -11.70 30.92 22.66
C LYS A 54 -11.12 31.88 21.64
N MET A 55 -10.86 31.37 20.44
CA MET A 55 -10.29 32.16 19.34
C MET A 55 -10.88 31.69 18.02
N VAL A 56 -11.11 32.62 17.09
CA VAL A 56 -11.50 32.32 15.70
C VAL A 56 -10.85 33.31 14.74
N PHE A 57 -10.34 32.82 13.62
CA PHE A 57 -9.76 33.64 12.56
C PHE A 57 -10.87 34.13 11.64
N GLN A 58 -11.15 35.43 11.69
CA GLN A 58 -12.14 36.09 10.85
C GLN A 58 -11.47 36.81 9.69
N GLY A 59 -12.22 36.98 8.59
CA GLY A 59 -11.71 37.67 7.41
C GLY A 59 -11.28 39.11 7.72
N PRO A 60 -10.36 39.68 6.93
CA PRO A 60 -9.95 41.07 7.10
C PRO A 60 -11.17 41.98 6.97
N ASN A 61 -11.37 42.81 7.99
CA ASN A 61 -12.39 43.85 8.01
C ASN A 61 -11.68 45.12 8.47
N ASP A 62 -11.58 46.13 7.59
CA ASP A 62 -10.87 47.39 7.89
C ASP A 62 -11.48 48.14 9.11
N ILE A 63 -12.70 47.74 9.51
CA ILE A 63 -13.38 48.16 10.73
C ILE A 63 -13.84 46.88 11.44
N SER A 64 -13.32 46.62 12.65
CA SER A 64 -13.76 45.47 13.47
C SER A 64 -15.24 45.63 13.82
N ALA A 65 -16.11 44.84 13.18
CA ALA A 65 -17.54 44.80 13.42
C ALA A 65 -17.94 43.84 14.56
N GLY A 66 -16.99 43.48 15.43
CA GLY A 66 -17.17 42.44 16.45
C GLY A 66 -17.26 41.02 15.87
N SER A 67 -17.44 40.04 16.75
CA SER A 67 -17.51 38.62 16.38
C SER A 67 -18.71 38.34 15.48
N SER A 68 -18.54 37.53 14.43
CA SER A 68 -19.63 37.05 13.57
C SER A 68 -20.79 36.42 14.34
N TYR A 69 -20.49 35.83 15.50
CA TYR A 69 -21.43 35.17 16.40
C TYR A 69 -22.27 36.14 17.25
N GLU A 70 -21.92 37.43 17.30
CA GLU A 70 -22.67 38.49 18.00
C GLU A 70 -23.57 39.29 17.04
N ARG A 71 -23.43 39.08 15.72
CA ARG A 71 -24.12 39.86 14.67
C ARG A 71 -25.50 39.35 14.28
N ASN A 72 -26.04 38.33 14.96
CA ASN A 72 -27.34 37.71 14.64
C ASN A 72 -27.52 37.33 13.16
N ILE A 73 -26.45 36.85 12.52
CA ILE A 73 -26.47 36.39 11.12
C ILE A 73 -26.72 34.87 11.06
N PRO A 74 -27.45 34.36 10.04
CA PRO A 74 -27.55 32.93 9.78
C PRO A 74 -26.16 32.33 9.49
N ASP A 75 -25.86 31.17 10.08
CA ASP A 75 -24.57 30.47 9.95
C ASP A 75 -23.34 31.39 10.14
N PRO A 76 -23.14 31.98 11.34
CA PRO A 76 -22.10 32.99 11.57
C PRO A 76 -20.68 32.51 11.22
N GLY A 77 -20.43 31.20 11.31
CA GLY A 77 -19.17 30.58 10.90
C GLY A 77 -18.80 30.81 9.43
N LYS A 78 -19.77 31.09 8.55
CA LYS A 78 -19.52 31.41 7.13
C LYS A 78 -18.69 32.69 6.95
N ALA A 79 -18.64 33.56 7.95
CA ALA A 79 -17.84 34.79 7.93
C ALA A 79 -16.41 34.59 8.49
N ASP A 80 -16.06 33.39 8.97
CA ASP A 80 -14.76 33.09 9.54
C ASP A 80 -13.76 32.72 8.42
N THR A 81 -13.41 33.69 7.58
CA THR A 81 -12.56 33.47 6.39
C THR A 81 -11.10 33.88 6.57
N GLY A 82 -10.70 34.26 7.78
CA GLY A 82 -9.31 34.61 8.09
C GLY A 82 -8.40 33.41 7.87
N PHE A 83 -7.24 33.61 7.25
CA PHE A 83 -6.49 32.50 6.68
C PHE A 83 -4.97 32.61 6.81
N ILE A 84 -4.34 31.45 6.65
CA ILE A 84 -2.91 31.25 6.49
C ILE A 84 -2.71 30.68 5.09
N ARG A 85 -1.90 31.36 4.26
CA ARG A 85 -1.50 30.88 2.94
C ARG A 85 -0.13 30.22 3.03
N ILE A 86 -0.03 29.00 2.54
CA ILE A 86 1.22 28.26 2.42
C ILE A 86 1.50 28.12 0.92
N ILE A 87 2.69 28.58 0.51
CA ILE A 87 3.17 28.49 -0.87
C ILE A 87 4.35 27.52 -0.88
N PRO A 88 4.15 26.27 -1.33
CA PRO A 88 5.26 25.37 -1.58
C PRO A 88 6.19 25.96 -2.65
N THR A 89 7.39 26.35 -2.24
CA THR A 89 8.47 26.80 -3.13
C THR A 89 9.50 25.67 -3.23
N GLY A 90 9.80 25.13 -4.42
CA GLY A 90 10.84 24.11 -4.49
C GLY A 90 10.97 23.26 -5.74
N GLU A 91 10.47 23.68 -6.90
CA GLU A 91 10.68 22.86 -8.11
C GLU A 91 12.02 23.19 -8.79
N ASN A 92 12.78 22.15 -9.13
CA ASN A 92 13.84 22.27 -10.12
C ASN A 92 13.20 22.37 -11.51
N TYR A 93 13.18 23.58 -12.05
CA TYR A 93 12.53 23.90 -13.32
C TYR A 93 13.14 23.18 -14.52
N GLU A 94 14.39 22.71 -14.43
CA GLU A 94 15.07 21.98 -15.51
C GLU A 94 14.43 20.59 -15.75
N LYS A 95 13.86 19.97 -14.70
CA LYS A 95 13.21 18.65 -14.80
C LYS A 95 11.71 18.70 -15.10
N LEU A 96 11.15 19.88 -15.35
CA LEU A 96 9.71 20.03 -15.63
C LEU A 96 9.33 19.56 -17.03
N GLY A 97 10.18 19.86 -18.02
CA GLY A 97 9.99 19.37 -19.39
C GLY A 97 9.99 17.85 -19.46
N GLU A 98 10.94 17.20 -18.77
CA GLU A 98 11.02 15.73 -18.67
C GLU A 98 9.77 15.14 -18.03
N ARG A 99 9.31 15.69 -16.89
CA ARG A 99 8.09 15.20 -16.21
C ARG A 99 6.83 15.35 -17.06
N LEU A 100 6.68 16.46 -17.80
CA LEU A 100 5.55 16.60 -18.73
C LEU A 100 5.63 15.57 -19.84
N TYR A 101 6.81 15.45 -20.44
CA TYR A 101 7.08 14.52 -21.52
C TYR A 101 6.69 13.10 -21.08
N ASP A 102 7.18 12.64 -19.93
CA ASP A 102 6.91 11.31 -19.39
C ASP A 102 5.42 11.08 -19.11
N LYS A 103 4.73 12.07 -18.52
CA LYS A 103 3.29 11.96 -18.22
C LYS A 103 2.44 11.84 -19.47
N VAL A 104 2.66 12.74 -20.45
CA VAL A 104 1.91 12.73 -21.71
C VAL A 104 2.25 11.50 -22.52
N TYR A 105 3.53 11.14 -22.57
CA TYR A 105 4.02 9.93 -23.23
C TYR A 105 3.34 8.68 -22.67
N SER A 106 3.34 8.48 -21.35
CA SER A 106 2.76 7.28 -20.73
C SER A 106 1.26 7.14 -21.02
N ASN A 107 0.49 8.22 -20.88
CA ASN A 107 -0.94 8.21 -21.17
C ASN A 107 -1.23 7.96 -22.66
N ALA A 108 -0.53 8.66 -23.55
CA ALA A 108 -0.70 8.50 -24.99
C ALA A 108 -0.29 7.10 -25.46
N TYR A 109 0.81 6.55 -24.90
CA TYR A 109 1.26 5.19 -25.17
C TYR A 109 0.20 4.16 -24.77
N ASN A 110 -0.32 4.23 -23.55
CA ASN A 110 -1.31 3.26 -23.06
C ASN A 110 -2.58 3.27 -23.91
N ASN A 111 -3.09 4.46 -24.25
CA ASN A 111 -4.29 4.60 -25.08
C ASN A 111 -4.04 4.09 -26.51
N ALA A 112 -2.91 4.47 -27.12
CA ALA A 112 -2.55 4.04 -28.47
C ALA A 112 -2.29 2.53 -28.55
N TYR A 113 -1.60 1.96 -27.55
CA TYR A 113 -1.34 0.53 -27.45
C TYR A 113 -2.65 -0.27 -27.37
N LEU A 114 -3.60 0.13 -26.52
CA LEU A 114 -4.89 -0.55 -26.41
C LEU A 114 -5.70 -0.46 -27.71
N ALA A 115 -5.73 0.71 -28.36
CA ALA A 115 -6.42 0.92 -29.62
C ALA A 115 -5.81 0.11 -30.78
N GLU A 116 -4.48 0.17 -30.95
CA GLU A 116 -3.78 -0.57 -32.01
C GLU A 116 -3.85 -2.07 -31.78
N ARG A 117 -3.74 -2.54 -30.53
CA ARG A 117 -3.88 -3.96 -30.21
C ARG A 117 -5.25 -4.50 -30.61
N ALA A 118 -6.31 -3.72 -30.37
CA ALA A 118 -7.65 -4.07 -30.81
C ALA A 118 -7.78 -4.06 -32.34
N ARG A 119 -7.15 -3.09 -33.02
CA ARG A 119 -7.24 -2.90 -34.47
C ARG A 119 -6.52 -3.97 -35.26
N ILE A 120 -5.27 -4.31 -34.91
CA ILE A 120 -4.40 -5.17 -35.76
C ILE A 120 -3.91 -6.45 -35.11
N TYR A 121 -3.87 -6.58 -33.78
CA TYR A 121 -3.23 -7.73 -33.13
C TYR A 121 -4.20 -8.86 -32.73
N ASN A 122 -5.33 -8.51 -32.10
CA ASN A 122 -6.18 -9.48 -31.40
C ASN A 122 -6.68 -10.66 -32.25
N HIS A 123 -6.80 -10.50 -33.57
CA HIS A 123 -7.31 -11.54 -34.49
C HIS A 123 -6.20 -12.36 -35.17
N VAL A 124 -4.97 -11.83 -35.27
CA VAL A 124 -3.89 -12.38 -36.11
C VAL A 124 -3.54 -13.82 -35.77
N TYR A 125 -3.46 -14.15 -34.47
CA TYR A 125 -3.13 -15.51 -34.06
C TYR A 125 -4.20 -16.50 -34.53
N GLY A 126 -5.48 -16.20 -34.31
CA GLY A 126 -6.59 -17.08 -34.66
C GLY A 126 -6.72 -17.29 -36.17
N ASP A 127 -6.61 -16.20 -36.93
CA ASP A 127 -6.73 -16.21 -38.39
C ASP A 127 -5.55 -16.96 -39.03
N THR A 128 -4.32 -16.66 -38.59
CA THR A 128 -3.09 -17.31 -39.10
C THR A 128 -3.04 -18.78 -38.73
N TYR A 129 -3.44 -19.15 -37.51
CA TYR A 129 -3.48 -20.54 -37.06
C TYR A 129 -4.43 -21.36 -37.93
N THR A 130 -5.65 -20.85 -38.13
CA THR A 130 -6.68 -21.53 -38.93
C THR A 130 -6.20 -21.71 -40.38
N SER A 131 -5.75 -20.63 -41.02
CA SER A 131 -5.27 -20.68 -42.41
C SER A 131 -4.05 -21.60 -42.59
N SER A 132 -3.06 -21.53 -41.68
CA SER A 132 -1.84 -22.33 -41.77
C SER A 132 -2.10 -23.83 -41.54
N ARG A 133 -2.99 -24.15 -40.60
CA ARG A 133 -3.38 -25.54 -40.32
C ARG A 133 -4.07 -26.16 -41.53
N ASP A 134 -5.05 -25.46 -42.09
CA ASP A 134 -5.86 -25.98 -43.19
C ASP A 134 -5.00 -26.17 -44.46
N THR A 135 -4.06 -25.25 -44.70
CA THR A 135 -3.04 -25.39 -45.75
C THR A 135 -2.13 -26.59 -45.52
N TYR A 136 -1.58 -26.77 -44.32
CA TYR A 136 -0.69 -27.89 -44.01
C TYR A 136 -1.38 -29.25 -44.20
N ILE A 137 -2.62 -29.37 -43.72
CA ILE A 137 -3.43 -30.58 -43.89
C ILE A 137 -3.60 -30.90 -45.38
N THR A 138 -3.92 -29.89 -46.18
CA THR A 138 -4.17 -30.05 -47.62
C THR A 138 -2.90 -30.51 -48.34
N ASP A 139 -1.77 -29.86 -48.07
CA ASP A 139 -0.51 -30.11 -48.78
C ASP A 139 0.16 -31.44 -48.38
N ASN A 140 -0.05 -31.92 -47.14
CA ASN A 140 0.70 -33.04 -46.59
C ASN A 140 -0.08 -34.35 -46.47
N ARG A 141 -1.41 -34.36 -46.66
CA ARG A 141 -2.25 -35.55 -46.44
C ARG A 141 -1.75 -36.77 -47.20
N THR A 142 -1.43 -36.64 -48.50
CA THR A 142 -0.99 -37.76 -49.33
C THR A 142 0.37 -38.29 -48.90
N ARG A 143 1.32 -37.39 -48.59
CA ARG A 143 2.66 -37.74 -48.13
C ARG A 143 2.62 -38.54 -46.83
N ILE A 144 1.91 -38.02 -45.82
CA ILE A 144 1.81 -38.66 -44.51
C ILE A 144 1.05 -39.99 -44.59
N ALA A 145 -0.02 -40.08 -45.39
CA ALA A 145 -0.71 -41.34 -45.60
C ALA A 145 0.23 -42.41 -46.16
N SER A 146 1.11 -42.04 -47.10
CA SER A 146 2.12 -42.94 -47.66
C SER A 146 3.17 -43.36 -46.63
N GLU A 147 3.70 -42.42 -45.84
CA GLU A 147 4.70 -42.69 -44.78
C GLU A 147 4.13 -43.65 -43.72
N ILE A 148 2.91 -43.38 -43.24
CA ILE A 148 2.22 -44.23 -42.26
C ILE A 148 1.95 -45.62 -42.84
N ALA A 149 1.52 -45.72 -44.10
CA ALA A 149 1.32 -47.01 -44.75
C ALA A 149 2.64 -47.80 -44.84
N THR A 150 3.75 -47.17 -45.22
CA THR A 150 5.06 -47.83 -45.29
C THR A 150 5.53 -48.32 -43.93
N GLU A 151 5.36 -47.52 -42.87
CA GLU A 151 5.89 -47.84 -41.53
C GLU A 151 5.01 -48.85 -40.77
N TYR A 152 3.68 -48.74 -40.84
CA TYR A 152 2.79 -49.45 -39.92
C TYR A 152 2.02 -50.63 -40.53
N THR A 153 1.96 -50.78 -41.87
CA THR A 153 1.15 -51.84 -42.50
C THR A 153 1.51 -53.23 -42.00
N THR A 154 2.80 -53.57 -41.97
CA THR A 154 3.27 -54.90 -41.52
C THR A 154 2.97 -55.11 -40.03
N ALA A 155 3.23 -54.12 -39.19
CA ALA A 155 3.00 -54.23 -37.76
C ALA A 155 1.51 -54.40 -37.42
N TYR A 156 0.63 -53.60 -38.03
CA TYR A 156 -0.82 -53.70 -37.84
C TYR A 156 -1.38 -55.00 -38.39
N ARG A 157 -0.91 -55.46 -39.55
CA ARG A 157 -1.30 -56.76 -40.10
C ARG A 157 -0.88 -57.90 -39.17
N THR A 158 0.38 -57.94 -38.76
CA THR A 158 0.90 -58.99 -37.86
C THR A 158 0.12 -59.01 -36.56
N LYS A 159 -0.13 -57.84 -35.95
CA LYS A 159 -0.95 -57.76 -34.73
C LYS A 159 -2.36 -58.30 -34.96
N LYS A 160 -3.03 -57.90 -36.05
CA LYS A 160 -4.39 -58.37 -36.34
C LYS A 160 -4.46 -59.87 -36.61
N VAL A 161 -3.46 -60.43 -37.30
CA VAL A 161 -3.34 -61.88 -37.52
C VAL A 161 -3.12 -62.60 -36.20
N GLN A 162 -2.26 -62.08 -35.32
CA GLN A 162 -2.06 -62.62 -33.97
C GLN A 162 -3.33 -62.55 -33.12
N ASP A 163 -4.05 -61.43 -33.11
CA ASP A 163 -5.32 -61.28 -32.41
C ASP A 163 -6.34 -62.35 -32.85
N ILE A 164 -6.35 -62.69 -34.15
CA ILE A 164 -7.22 -63.75 -34.71
C ILE A 164 -6.69 -65.14 -34.33
N LEU A 165 -5.38 -65.37 -34.41
CA LEU A 165 -4.73 -66.64 -34.03
C LEU A 165 -5.02 -67.00 -32.56
N GLU A 166 -5.09 -66.00 -31.68
CA GLU A 166 -5.35 -66.20 -30.26
C GLU A 166 -6.82 -66.48 -29.91
N THR A 167 -7.73 -66.37 -30.89
CA THR A 167 -9.15 -66.66 -30.68
C THR A 167 -9.38 -68.13 -30.32
N PRO A 168 -10.41 -68.46 -29.51
CA PRO A 168 -10.68 -69.84 -29.12
C PRO A 168 -10.87 -70.79 -30.31
N ILE A 169 -11.50 -70.33 -31.38
CA ILE A 169 -11.78 -71.16 -32.57
C ILE A 169 -10.50 -71.45 -33.38
N MET A 170 -9.55 -70.52 -33.44
CA MET A 170 -8.26 -70.74 -34.10
C MET A 170 -7.31 -71.59 -33.25
N LYS A 171 -7.38 -71.47 -31.92
CA LYS A 171 -6.67 -72.38 -31.01
C LYS A 171 -7.19 -73.82 -31.12
N GLN A 172 -8.51 -74.00 -31.18
CA GLN A 172 -9.11 -75.32 -31.44
C GLN A 172 -8.65 -75.90 -32.77
N TYR A 173 -8.61 -75.08 -33.83
CA TYR A 173 -8.10 -75.52 -35.13
C TYR A 173 -6.61 -75.90 -35.05
N TYR A 174 -5.80 -75.09 -34.37
CA TYR A 174 -4.38 -75.38 -34.15
C TYR A 174 -4.17 -76.69 -33.39
N ASP A 175 -4.88 -76.90 -32.28
CA ASP A 175 -4.77 -78.10 -31.45
C ASP A 175 -5.16 -79.34 -32.25
N GLN A 176 -6.26 -79.28 -33.02
CA GLN A 176 -6.67 -80.36 -33.92
C GLN A 176 -5.58 -80.68 -34.96
N ARG A 177 -5.00 -79.66 -35.63
CA ARG A 177 -3.93 -79.89 -36.61
C ARG A 177 -2.64 -80.39 -35.95
N TYR A 178 -2.35 -79.95 -34.73
CA TYR A 178 -1.20 -80.44 -33.97
C TYR A 178 -1.34 -81.93 -33.68
N GLU A 179 -2.52 -82.38 -33.24
CA GLU A 179 -2.83 -83.80 -33.05
C GLU A 179 -2.71 -84.59 -34.37
N ASP A 180 -3.32 -84.09 -35.45
CA ASP A 180 -3.25 -84.71 -36.79
C ASP A 180 -1.79 -84.96 -37.25
N TYR A 181 -0.87 -84.02 -36.95
CA TYR A 181 0.55 -84.16 -37.28
C TYR A 181 1.35 -84.99 -36.26
N TRP A 182 1.03 -84.89 -34.97
CA TRP A 182 1.70 -85.59 -33.86
C TRP A 182 1.45 -87.10 -33.90
N ASP A 183 0.20 -87.50 -34.14
CA ASP A 183 -0.19 -88.89 -34.26
C ASP A 183 0.28 -89.52 -35.57
N GLY A 184 0.70 -88.69 -36.55
CA GLY A 184 1.37 -89.05 -37.78
C GLY A 184 0.58 -89.94 -38.76
N LEU A 185 0.81 -89.77 -40.06
CA LEU A 185 0.06 -90.51 -41.08
C LEU A 185 0.63 -91.91 -41.28
N THR A 186 -0.09 -92.94 -40.82
CA THR A 186 0.19 -94.35 -41.14
C THR A 186 -0.91 -94.92 -42.04
N GLY A 187 -0.58 -95.30 -43.27
CA GLY A 187 -1.55 -95.92 -44.20
C GLY A 187 -2.83 -95.07 -44.39
N ILE A 188 -3.99 -95.71 -44.60
CA ILE A 188 -5.29 -95.17 -45.09
C ILE A 188 -5.83 -93.87 -44.40
N TYR A 189 -5.18 -93.32 -43.37
CA TYR A 189 -5.53 -92.02 -42.79
C TYR A 189 -4.89 -90.88 -43.58
N SER A 190 -5.72 -90.01 -44.15
CA SER A 190 -5.31 -88.78 -44.83
C SER A 190 -5.78 -87.58 -44.01
N ILE A 191 -4.93 -86.55 -43.92
CA ILE A 191 -5.32 -85.26 -43.31
C ILE A 191 -6.57 -84.76 -44.03
N ILE A 192 -7.57 -84.33 -43.26
CA ILE A 192 -8.83 -83.82 -43.80
C ILE A 192 -8.51 -82.62 -44.70
N ASN A 193 -8.96 -82.71 -45.96
CA ASN A 193 -8.88 -81.58 -46.88
C ASN A 193 -9.88 -80.50 -46.45
N ASP A 194 -9.36 -79.48 -45.78
CA ASP A 194 -10.09 -78.32 -45.31
C ASP A 194 -9.69 -77.04 -46.05
N GLY A 195 -8.95 -77.16 -47.15
CA GLY A 195 -8.46 -76.04 -47.95
C GLY A 195 -7.09 -75.51 -47.54
N THR A 196 -6.53 -75.95 -46.40
CA THR A 196 -5.13 -75.65 -46.02
C THR A 196 -4.14 -76.63 -46.67
N ASP A 197 -2.88 -76.22 -46.82
CA ASP A 197 -1.84 -77.05 -47.42
C ASP A 197 -1.54 -78.28 -46.55
N THR A 198 -1.73 -79.46 -47.11
CA THR A 198 -1.45 -80.73 -46.43
C THR A 198 -0.08 -81.32 -46.84
N ASN A 199 0.72 -80.62 -47.65
CA ASN A 199 2.04 -81.07 -48.08
C ASN A 199 3.10 -80.90 -46.98
N GLY A 200 3.94 -81.93 -46.76
CA GLY A 200 5.07 -81.87 -45.84
C GLY A 200 4.96 -82.69 -44.54
N VAL A 201 4.10 -83.69 -44.48
CA VAL A 201 3.89 -84.64 -43.35
C VAL A 201 5.09 -85.53 -42.98
N SER A 202 6.22 -85.39 -43.66
CA SER A 202 7.39 -86.24 -43.49
C SER A 202 8.11 -85.93 -42.16
N GLY A 203 8.08 -86.89 -41.24
CA GLY A 203 8.80 -86.82 -39.97
C GLY A 203 8.12 -85.99 -38.89
N THR A 204 6.80 -85.77 -38.98
CA THR A 204 5.99 -85.13 -37.92
C THR A 204 5.57 -86.11 -36.81
N TRP A 205 5.57 -87.42 -37.09
CA TRP A 205 5.21 -88.47 -36.12
C TRP A 205 6.00 -88.32 -34.82
N HIS A 206 5.29 -88.08 -33.71
CA HIS A 206 5.85 -87.78 -32.37
C HIS A 206 6.96 -86.71 -32.34
N ASN A 207 6.97 -85.77 -33.29
CA ASN A 207 7.93 -84.66 -33.33
C ASN A 207 7.25 -83.35 -32.98
N LYS A 208 7.43 -82.91 -31.73
CA LYS A 208 6.74 -81.74 -31.16
C LYS A 208 7.00 -80.47 -31.96
N GLU A 209 8.24 -80.28 -32.38
CA GLU A 209 8.65 -79.08 -33.10
C GLU A 209 8.05 -79.06 -34.51
N LYS A 210 8.13 -80.17 -35.24
CA LYS A 210 7.56 -80.25 -36.59
C LYS A 210 6.02 -80.19 -36.56
N SER A 211 5.36 -80.91 -35.65
CA SER A 211 3.90 -80.88 -35.52
C SER A 211 3.40 -79.48 -35.17
N SER A 212 4.08 -78.74 -34.28
CA SER A 212 3.71 -77.35 -33.97
C SER A 212 3.96 -76.39 -35.13
N GLN A 213 5.05 -76.53 -35.86
CA GLN A 213 5.33 -75.72 -37.05
C GLN A 213 4.28 -75.91 -38.15
N HIS A 214 3.91 -77.17 -38.46
CA HIS A 214 2.91 -77.48 -39.47
C HIS A 214 1.49 -77.08 -39.05
N ALA A 215 1.12 -77.33 -37.79
CA ALA A 215 -0.16 -76.87 -37.25
C ALA A 215 -0.27 -75.34 -37.30
N LEU A 216 0.76 -74.60 -36.89
CA LEU A 216 0.78 -73.13 -36.95
C LEU A 216 0.64 -72.64 -38.38
N ARG A 217 1.36 -73.27 -39.32
CA ARG A 217 1.28 -72.93 -40.75
C ARG A 217 -0.14 -73.08 -41.27
N ASN A 218 -0.83 -74.19 -40.98
CA ASN A 218 -2.20 -74.37 -41.43
C ASN A 218 -3.16 -73.41 -40.74
N THR A 219 -2.98 -73.14 -39.45
CA THR A 219 -3.82 -72.15 -38.76
C THR A 219 -3.67 -70.76 -39.38
N LEU A 220 -2.47 -70.35 -39.76
CA LEU A 220 -2.25 -69.09 -40.48
C LEU A 220 -2.87 -69.11 -41.88
N GLU A 221 -2.77 -70.21 -42.62
CA GLU A 221 -3.43 -70.37 -43.92
C GLU A 221 -4.98 -70.32 -43.79
N MET A 222 -5.53 -70.95 -42.75
CA MET A 222 -6.97 -70.92 -42.44
C MET A 222 -7.43 -69.50 -42.07
N ILE A 223 -6.60 -68.74 -41.35
CA ILE A 223 -6.84 -67.31 -41.09
C ILE A 223 -6.89 -66.52 -42.40
N GLU A 224 -5.98 -66.79 -43.35
CA GLU A 224 -6.00 -66.13 -44.67
C GLU A 224 -7.25 -66.51 -45.49
N LEU A 225 -7.73 -67.75 -45.40
CA LEU A 225 -8.93 -68.25 -46.07
C LEU A 225 -10.24 -67.71 -45.46
N LEU A 226 -10.25 -67.41 -44.16
CA LEU A 226 -11.45 -66.94 -43.47
C LEU A 226 -11.52 -65.41 -43.34
N TYR A 227 -10.38 -64.75 -43.13
CA TYR A 227 -10.29 -63.33 -42.74
C TYR A 227 -9.28 -62.50 -43.55
N GLY A 228 -8.43 -63.14 -44.37
CA GLY A 228 -7.28 -62.51 -45.03
C GLY A 228 -7.38 -62.44 -46.54
N ASN A 229 -6.23 -62.49 -47.22
CA ASN A 229 -6.15 -62.24 -48.66
C ASN A 229 -6.76 -63.36 -49.51
N ASN A 230 -6.88 -64.57 -48.94
CA ASN A 230 -7.39 -65.74 -49.64
C ASN A 230 -8.88 -66.01 -49.34
N TYR A 231 -9.61 -65.01 -48.83
CA TYR A 231 -11.04 -65.12 -48.49
C TYR A 231 -11.98 -65.41 -49.66
N GLU A 232 -11.49 -65.44 -50.91
CA GLU A 232 -12.25 -65.84 -52.11
C GLU A 232 -11.88 -67.25 -52.58
N ALA A 233 -10.81 -67.86 -52.07
CA ALA A 233 -10.39 -69.19 -52.47
C ALA A 233 -11.39 -70.26 -52.03
N ASN A 234 -11.59 -71.30 -52.85
CA ASN A 234 -12.54 -72.36 -52.53
C ASN A 234 -12.20 -73.02 -51.17
N LEU A 235 -13.14 -73.00 -50.21
CA LEU A 235 -12.97 -73.63 -48.90
C LEU A 235 -13.94 -74.81 -48.79
N PRO A 236 -13.42 -76.04 -48.75
CA PRO A 236 -14.23 -77.23 -48.59
C PRO A 236 -15.14 -77.16 -47.35
N ASN A 237 -16.29 -77.81 -47.42
CA ASN A 237 -17.22 -77.93 -46.29
C ASN A 237 -16.72 -78.93 -45.24
N SER A 238 -15.52 -78.71 -44.71
CA SER A 238 -14.86 -79.57 -43.73
C SER A 238 -15.58 -79.56 -42.37
N PRO A 239 -15.36 -80.58 -41.50
CA PRO A 239 -15.92 -80.59 -40.15
C PRO A 239 -15.59 -79.31 -39.35
N PHE A 240 -14.38 -78.77 -39.49
CA PHE A 240 -14.01 -77.49 -38.88
C PHE A 240 -14.87 -76.33 -39.40
N TYR A 241 -15.01 -76.20 -40.73
CA TYR A 241 -15.79 -75.10 -41.31
C TYR A 241 -17.29 -75.20 -40.96
N GLN A 242 -17.83 -76.41 -40.84
CA GLN A 242 -19.19 -76.64 -40.36
C GLN A 242 -19.35 -76.17 -38.90
N SER A 243 -18.43 -76.55 -38.01
CA SER A 243 -18.42 -76.09 -36.61
C SER A 243 -18.24 -74.56 -36.52
N PHE A 244 -17.37 -73.98 -37.34
CA PHE A 244 -17.18 -72.53 -37.45
C PHE A 244 -18.47 -71.82 -37.89
N LYS A 245 -19.20 -72.34 -38.88
CA LYS A 245 -20.49 -71.77 -39.33
C LYS A 245 -21.63 -72.00 -38.33
N GLN A 246 -21.60 -73.06 -37.53
CA GLN A 246 -22.54 -73.23 -36.43
C GLN A 246 -22.31 -72.20 -35.32
N GLN A 247 -21.04 -71.92 -35.00
CA GLN A 247 -20.68 -70.93 -33.99
C GLN A 247 -20.87 -69.47 -34.49
N PHE A 248 -20.68 -69.23 -35.79
CA PHE A 248 -20.80 -67.92 -36.43
C PHE A 248 -21.76 -67.97 -37.65
N PRO A 249 -23.07 -68.15 -37.43
CA PRO A 249 -24.03 -68.39 -38.51
C PRO A 249 -24.15 -67.21 -39.48
N SER A 250 -24.00 -65.98 -38.98
CA SER A 250 -24.07 -64.75 -39.78
C SER A 250 -22.74 -64.33 -40.41
N TYR A 251 -21.63 -65.01 -40.12
CA TYR A 251 -20.33 -64.62 -40.67
C TYR A 251 -20.25 -64.92 -42.17
N VAL A 252 -19.85 -63.90 -42.94
CA VAL A 252 -19.52 -63.98 -44.36
C VAL A 252 -18.01 -63.75 -44.47
N ARG A 253 -17.31 -64.65 -45.18
CA ARG A 253 -15.87 -64.51 -45.41
C ARG A 253 -15.57 -63.21 -46.14
N ALA A 254 -14.62 -62.45 -45.61
CA ALA A 254 -14.13 -61.21 -46.17
C ALA A 254 -12.69 -60.97 -45.72
N ASN A 255 -11.97 -60.09 -46.42
CA ASN A 255 -10.64 -59.63 -45.98
C ASN A 255 -10.76 -58.61 -44.82
N VAL A 256 -11.26 -59.08 -43.69
CA VAL A 256 -11.43 -58.29 -42.46
C VAL A 256 -10.08 -57.79 -41.93
N ILE A 257 -8.99 -58.52 -42.19
CA ILE A 257 -7.64 -58.10 -41.85
C ILE A 257 -7.29 -56.81 -42.60
N LYS A 258 -7.45 -56.78 -43.93
CA LYS A 258 -7.15 -55.58 -44.73
C LYS A 258 -8.04 -54.40 -44.33
N SER A 259 -9.35 -54.59 -44.19
CA SER A 259 -10.25 -53.47 -43.83
C SER A 259 -9.96 -52.88 -42.45
N THR A 260 -9.58 -53.73 -41.48
CA THR A 260 -9.15 -53.28 -40.15
C THR A 260 -7.82 -52.53 -40.21
N VAL A 261 -6.84 -53.07 -40.93
CA VAL A 261 -5.53 -52.42 -41.11
C VAL A 261 -5.68 -51.08 -41.81
N ASP A 262 -6.44 -50.99 -42.90
CA ASP A 262 -6.71 -49.74 -43.61
C ASP A 262 -7.37 -48.70 -42.70
N SER A 263 -8.31 -49.12 -41.84
CA SER A 263 -8.97 -48.24 -40.86
C SER A 263 -7.99 -47.73 -39.80
N GLN A 264 -7.11 -48.59 -39.29
CA GLN A 264 -6.07 -48.22 -38.33
C GLN A 264 -5.04 -47.26 -38.95
N LEU A 265 -4.63 -47.50 -40.19
CA LEU A 265 -3.75 -46.60 -40.93
C LEU A 265 -4.39 -45.24 -41.19
N ALA A 266 -5.68 -45.20 -41.54
CA ALA A 266 -6.42 -43.94 -41.74
C ALA A 266 -6.57 -43.13 -40.44
N LEU A 267 -6.86 -43.80 -39.32
CA LEU A 267 -6.89 -43.18 -38.00
C LEU A 267 -5.51 -42.63 -37.62
N LYS A 268 -4.45 -43.43 -37.79
CA LYS A 268 -3.08 -43.00 -37.47
C LYS A 268 -2.62 -41.84 -38.35
N THR A 269 -2.96 -41.88 -39.64
CA THR A 269 -2.71 -40.77 -40.58
C THR A 269 -3.39 -39.50 -40.12
N THR A 270 -4.66 -39.58 -39.71
CA THR A 270 -5.43 -38.40 -39.25
C THR A 270 -4.86 -37.84 -37.95
N GLU A 271 -4.50 -38.71 -36.99
CA GLU A 271 -3.87 -38.32 -35.73
C GLU A 271 -2.54 -37.59 -35.98
N THR A 272 -1.63 -38.21 -36.73
CA THR A 272 -0.31 -37.64 -37.03
C THR A 272 -0.41 -36.35 -37.86
N LEU A 273 -1.30 -36.31 -38.86
CA LEU A 273 -1.51 -35.12 -39.69
C LEU A 273 -2.05 -33.95 -38.86
N ASN A 274 -3.03 -34.20 -37.99
CA ASN A 274 -3.60 -33.16 -37.13
C ASN A 274 -2.57 -32.63 -36.12
N GLN A 275 -1.75 -33.50 -35.56
CA GLN A 275 -0.69 -33.10 -34.64
C GLN A 275 0.35 -32.20 -35.35
N LEU A 276 0.89 -32.66 -36.47
CA LEU A 276 1.89 -31.89 -37.23
C LEU A 276 1.32 -30.58 -37.78
N ALA A 277 0.06 -30.57 -38.22
CA ALA A 277 -0.61 -29.36 -38.67
C ALA A 277 -0.82 -28.36 -37.52
N ALA A 278 -1.17 -28.83 -36.32
CA ALA A 278 -1.32 -27.98 -35.15
C ALA A 278 0.02 -27.37 -34.72
N ASP A 279 1.09 -28.16 -34.72
CA ASP A 279 2.45 -27.70 -34.38
C ASP A 279 2.95 -26.66 -35.38
N TYR A 280 2.80 -26.92 -36.69
CA TYR A 280 3.14 -25.97 -37.75
C TYR A 280 2.32 -24.69 -37.68
N ALA A 281 1.00 -24.80 -37.50
CA ALA A 281 0.11 -23.65 -37.40
C ALA A 281 0.42 -22.79 -36.18
N LYS A 282 0.75 -23.42 -35.04
CA LYS A 282 1.17 -22.73 -33.81
C LYS A 282 2.45 -21.93 -34.04
N GLU A 283 3.45 -22.50 -34.71
CA GLU A 283 4.70 -21.80 -35.02
C GLU A 283 4.46 -20.57 -35.92
N ARG A 284 3.68 -20.75 -37.00
CA ARG A 284 3.33 -19.65 -37.92
C ARG A 284 2.50 -18.55 -37.26
N ALA A 285 1.47 -18.93 -36.51
CA ALA A 285 0.62 -17.99 -35.79
C ALA A 285 1.39 -17.22 -34.73
N THR A 286 2.29 -17.88 -33.99
CA THR A 286 3.16 -17.22 -33.00
C THR A 286 4.08 -16.21 -33.68
N THR A 287 4.70 -16.57 -34.80
CA THR A 287 5.60 -15.69 -35.56
C THR A 287 4.87 -14.46 -36.10
N ALA A 288 3.69 -14.66 -36.71
CA ALA A 288 2.86 -13.57 -37.23
C ALA A 288 2.36 -12.65 -36.10
N SER A 289 1.88 -13.24 -35.00
CA SER A 289 1.42 -12.50 -33.82
C SER A 289 2.54 -11.65 -33.20
N ASN A 290 3.75 -12.19 -33.06
CA ASN A 290 4.90 -11.44 -32.55
C ASN A 290 5.28 -10.27 -33.47
N THR A 291 5.28 -10.50 -34.79
CA THR A 291 5.58 -9.45 -35.77
C THR A 291 4.59 -8.28 -35.67
N VAL A 292 3.30 -8.57 -35.56
CA VAL A 292 2.26 -7.55 -35.43
C VAL A 292 2.27 -6.90 -34.04
N HIS A 293 2.62 -7.65 -32.99
CA HIS A 293 2.83 -7.06 -31.66
C HIS A 293 3.92 -5.98 -31.67
N ASP A 294 5.05 -6.27 -32.31
CA ASP A 294 6.14 -5.30 -32.45
C ASP A 294 5.70 -4.06 -33.23
N GLU A 295 4.79 -4.20 -34.21
CA GLU A 295 4.18 -3.09 -34.92
C GLU A 295 3.24 -2.27 -34.03
N VAL A 296 2.38 -2.91 -33.23
CA VAL A 296 1.53 -2.24 -32.23
C VAL A 296 2.38 -1.40 -31.28
N VAL A 297 3.46 -1.98 -30.75
CA VAL A 297 4.38 -1.28 -29.85
C VAL A 297 5.02 -0.09 -30.55
N ARG A 298 5.51 -0.27 -31.79
CA ARG A 298 6.13 0.81 -32.59
C ARG A 298 5.17 1.96 -32.87
N ASN A 299 3.93 1.66 -33.27
CA ASN A 299 2.90 2.66 -33.53
C ASN A 299 2.53 3.43 -32.25
N ALA A 300 2.33 2.71 -31.14
CA ALA A 300 2.07 3.32 -29.85
C ALA A 300 3.21 4.25 -29.39
N ILE A 301 4.47 3.84 -29.57
CA ILE A 301 5.64 4.68 -29.30
C ILE A 301 5.62 5.96 -30.16
N ASN A 302 5.37 5.84 -31.46
CA ASN A 302 5.36 7.00 -32.36
C ASN A 302 4.26 8.00 -32.01
N MET A 303 3.05 7.52 -31.74
CA MET A 303 1.93 8.36 -31.30
C MET A 303 2.22 9.04 -29.95
N ALA A 304 2.80 8.30 -29.00
CA ALA A 304 3.18 8.84 -27.70
C ALA A 304 4.26 9.92 -27.80
N LYS A 305 5.31 9.70 -28.61
CA LYS A 305 6.35 10.69 -28.89
C LYS A 305 5.76 11.95 -29.52
N ALA A 306 4.90 11.81 -30.53
CA ALA A 306 4.27 12.95 -31.19
C ALA A 306 3.38 13.76 -30.23
N ALA A 307 2.61 13.09 -29.35
CA ALA A 307 1.80 13.76 -28.34
C ALA A 307 2.67 14.49 -27.30
N ALA A 308 3.73 13.84 -26.81
CA ALA A 308 4.63 14.40 -25.80
C ALA A 308 5.47 15.58 -26.33
N GLN A 309 5.90 15.53 -27.59
CA GLN A 309 6.65 16.62 -28.24
C GLN A 309 5.83 17.91 -28.40
N ASN A 310 4.51 17.80 -28.52
CA ASN A 310 3.60 18.95 -28.67
C ASN A 310 3.02 19.44 -27.33
N ALA A 311 3.42 18.83 -26.21
CA ALA A 311 2.87 19.17 -24.90
C ALA A 311 3.45 20.50 -24.38
N ASN A 312 2.58 21.40 -23.94
CA ASN A 312 3.00 22.69 -23.39
C ASN A 312 3.36 22.57 -21.90
N ILE A 313 4.61 22.86 -21.55
CA ILE A 313 5.10 22.90 -20.15
C ILE A 313 4.26 23.85 -19.30
N GLY A 314 3.72 24.93 -19.89
CA GLY A 314 2.88 25.90 -19.20
C GLY A 314 1.64 25.30 -18.54
N SER A 315 0.99 24.29 -19.15
CA SER A 315 -0.23 23.67 -18.62
C SER A 315 0.03 22.61 -17.55
N LEU A 316 1.29 22.35 -17.19
CA LEU A 316 1.61 21.45 -16.09
C LEU A 316 1.16 22.03 -14.76
N ARG A 317 0.37 21.26 -14.00
CA ARG A 317 -0.05 21.64 -12.65
C ARG A 317 0.93 21.20 -11.59
N THR A 318 2.06 21.91 -11.48
CA THR A 318 3.15 21.57 -10.57
C THR A 318 3.40 22.61 -9.48
N LYS A 319 2.74 23.77 -9.58
CA LYS A 319 2.64 24.71 -8.46
C LYS A 319 1.50 24.25 -7.55
N ALA A 320 1.67 24.44 -6.25
CA ALA A 320 0.61 24.27 -5.28
C ALA A 320 0.38 25.60 -4.55
N ASP A 321 -0.86 25.84 -4.15
CA ASP A 321 -1.21 26.90 -3.20
C ASP A 321 -2.16 26.28 -2.18
N VAL A 322 -1.85 26.46 -0.90
CA VAL A 322 -2.65 25.92 0.20
C VAL A 322 -3.17 27.07 1.04
N PHE A 323 -4.47 27.08 1.29
CA PHE A 323 -5.13 28.02 2.17
C PHE A 323 -5.70 27.25 3.35
N ILE A 324 -5.32 27.62 4.57
CA ILE A 324 -5.97 27.16 5.80
C ILE A 324 -6.77 28.34 6.33
N TYR A 325 -8.08 28.23 6.46
CA TYR A 325 -8.94 29.36 6.81
C TYR A 325 -9.99 28.98 7.84
N GLY A 326 -10.48 30.01 8.54
CA GLY A 326 -11.40 29.84 9.65
C GLY A 326 -10.78 28.94 10.71
N LEU A 327 -9.55 29.17 11.11
CA LEU A 327 -8.96 28.47 12.25
C LEU A 327 -9.68 28.90 13.52
N ALA A 328 -10.21 27.97 14.32
CA ALA A 328 -10.72 28.28 15.66
C ALA A 328 -10.37 27.25 16.71
N LEU A 329 -10.26 27.76 17.93
CA LEU A 329 -10.11 27.02 19.17
C LEU A 329 -11.27 27.40 20.09
N SER A 330 -11.95 26.39 20.63
CA SER A 330 -13.07 26.54 21.57
C SER A 330 -13.17 25.36 22.51
N LYS A 331 -14.13 25.39 23.43
CA LYS A 331 -14.50 24.22 24.23
C LYS A 331 -15.03 23.08 23.37
N SER A 332 -14.70 21.86 23.75
CA SER A 332 -15.32 20.65 23.21
C SER A 332 -16.83 20.64 23.42
N ASP A 333 -17.58 20.19 22.42
CA ASP A 333 -19.06 20.12 22.43
C ASP A 333 -19.61 18.72 22.12
N GLY A 334 -18.72 17.74 21.94
CA GLY A 334 -19.10 16.37 21.58
C GLY A 334 -19.38 16.13 20.10
N SER A 335 -19.22 17.16 19.26
CA SER A 335 -19.46 17.09 17.83
C SER A 335 -18.17 17.12 17.03
N LEU A 336 -18.10 16.24 16.02
CA LEU A 336 -17.09 16.30 14.95
C LEU A 336 -17.65 16.88 13.65
N SER A 337 -18.90 17.34 13.64
CA SER A 337 -19.50 18.01 12.47
C SER A 337 -19.35 19.52 12.48
N THR A 338 -19.19 20.10 13.67
CA THR A 338 -19.04 21.55 13.84
C THR A 338 -17.59 21.92 14.11
N ARG A 339 -17.10 22.91 13.38
CA ARG A 339 -15.72 23.42 13.48
C ARG A 339 -15.44 24.16 14.80
N TYR A 340 -16.43 24.88 15.33
CA TYR A 340 -16.29 25.80 16.45
C TYR A 340 -17.57 25.79 17.30
N SER A 341 -17.44 25.68 18.62
CA SER A 341 -18.58 25.65 19.55
C SER A 341 -19.00 27.03 20.05
N ASN A 342 -18.14 28.04 19.83
CA ASN A 342 -18.30 29.40 20.38
C ASN A 342 -18.39 29.47 21.92
N GLN A 343 -17.97 28.42 22.61
CA GLN A 343 -17.82 28.40 24.06
C GLN A 343 -16.34 28.46 24.43
N GLY A 344 -15.98 29.22 25.47
CA GLY A 344 -14.61 29.25 25.97
C GLY A 344 -14.29 28.05 26.83
N PHE A 345 -13.00 27.71 26.90
CA PHE A 345 -12.48 26.66 27.74
C PHE A 345 -11.44 27.22 28.70
N SER A 346 -11.38 26.67 29.90
CA SER A 346 -10.33 26.99 30.86
C SER A 346 -9.27 25.90 30.83
N TRP A 347 -8.01 26.28 30.98
CA TRP A 347 -6.88 25.36 30.86
C TRP A 347 -5.71 25.76 31.75
N GLY A 348 -5.27 24.79 32.54
CA GLY A 348 -4.34 24.99 33.64
C GLY A 348 -5.07 25.37 34.93
N SER A 349 -4.35 25.30 36.03
CA SER A 349 -4.81 25.76 37.34
C SER A 349 -3.67 26.51 38.04
N ALA A 350 -3.94 27.08 39.21
CA ALA A 350 -2.88 27.68 40.03
C ALA A 350 -1.76 26.69 40.37
N ASP A 351 -2.14 25.44 40.68
CA ASP A 351 -1.20 24.37 41.03
C ASP A 351 -0.52 23.72 39.81
N ASN A 352 -1.14 23.81 38.64
CA ASN A 352 -0.63 23.23 37.40
C ASN A 352 -0.82 24.19 36.21
N PRO A 353 -0.12 25.33 36.18
CA PRO A 353 -0.28 26.36 35.17
C PRO A 353 0.53 26.05 33.90
N TRP A 354 0.33 26.88 32.88
CA TRP A 354 1.33 27.04 31.83
C TRP A 354 2.56 27.76 32.40
N LEU A 355 3.75 27.32 32.02
CA LEU A 355 5.00 27.94 32.47
C LEU A 355 5.80 28.46 31.28
N PHE A 356 6.16 29.73 31.35
CA PHE A 356 7.21 30.31 30.53
C PHE A 356 8.39 30.67 31.43
N ARG A 357 9.45 29.87 31.41
CA ARG A 357 10.54 29.99 32.40
C ARG A 357 11.92 29.75 31.80
N ALA A 358 12.93 30.33 32.43
CA ALA A 358 14.32 29.95 32.19
C ALA A 358 14.72 28.78 33.11
N GLY A 359 15.74 28.03 32.71
CA GLY A 359 16.33 26.97 33.52
C GLY A 359 17.69 26.55 33.00
N THR A 360 18.36 25.68 33.75
CA THR A 360 19.67 25.13 33.39
C THR A 360 19.65 23.62 33.55
N GLU A 361 20.28 22.89 32.62
CA GLU A 361 20.46 21.44 32.72
C GLU A 361 21.91 21.06 32.41
N ASN A 362 22.50 20.17 33.21
CA ASN A 362 23.84 19.65 32.99
C ASN A 362 23.79 18.49 31.99
N VAL A 363 24.33 18.67 30.79
CA VAL A 363 24.19 17.70 29.68
C VAL A 363 25.49 17.48 28.92
N LYS A 364 25.55 16.34 28.23
CA LYS A 364 26.57 16.02 27.21
C LYS A 364 25.86 15.96 25.86
N GLN A 365 26.32 16.73 24.87
CA GLN A 365 25.68 16.82 23.54
C GLN A 365 26.53 16.25 22.41
N PHE A 366 27.71 16.80 22.12
CA PHE A 366 28.54 16.37 20.99
C PHE A 366 29.93 15.88 21.39
N LYS A 367 30.39 16.29 22.57
CA LYS A 367 31.67 15.90 23.17
C LYS A 367 31.42 15.19 24.50
N ASP A 368 32.37 14.36 24.93
CA ASP A 368 32.26 13.63 26.19
C ASP A 368 32.64 14.53 27.40
N ALA A 369 32.01 15.70 27.48
CA ALA A 369 32.21 16.69 28.52
C ALA A 369 30.84 17.25 28.92
N ALA A 370 30.49 17.08 30.19
CA ALA A 370 29.24 17.60 30.72
C ALA A 370 29.38 19.12 30.94
N LYS A 371 28.42 19.89 30.46
CA LYS A 371 28.35 21.34 30.65
C LYS A 371 26.92 21.75 30.98
N ASP A 372 26.80 22.83 31.73
CA ASP A 372 25.51 23.46 32.02
C ASP A 372 25.00 24.18 30.76
N VAL A 373 23.78 23.83 30.34
CA VAL A 373 23.08 24.46 29.22
C VAL A 373 21.87 25.21 29.77
N GLY A 374 21.91 26.53 29.67
CA GLY A 374 20.76 27.38 29.92
C GLY A 374 19.72 27.24 28.79
N TYR A 375 18.44 27.21 29.16
CA TYR A 375 17.32 27.13 28.24
C TYR A 375 16.19 28.06 28.65
N ILE A 376 15.36 28.42 27.67
CA ILE A 376 14.03 29.00 27.89
C ILE A 376 12.98 27.97 27.47
N ALA A 377 11.94 27.80 28.28
CA ALA A 377 10.93 26.78 28.07
C ALA A 377 9.52 27.37 28.05
N LEU A 378 8.70 26.87 27.13
CA LEU A 378 7.24 26.92 27.20
C LEU A 378 6.74 25.52 27.58
N GLU A 379 6.02 25.42 28.69
CA GLU A 379 5.53 24.16 29.25
C GLU A 379 4.01 24.26 29.41
N ALA A 380 3.29 23.30 28.85
CA ALA A 380 1.87 23.11 29.13
C ALA A 380 1.70 22.53 30.55
N PRO A 381 0.49 22.63 31.14
CA PRO A 381 0.16 21.93 32.37
C PRO A 381 0.59 20.46 32.32
N LEU A 382 1.15 19.95 33.41
CA LEU A 382 1.60 18.58 33.51
C LEU A 382 0.42 17.60 33.35
N SER A 383 0.67 16.47 32.71
CA SER A 383 -0.33 15.42 32.52
C SER A 383 -0.39 14.51 33.74
N PRO A 384 -1.56 14.31 34.37
CA PRO A 384 -1.69 13.38 35.50
C PRO A 384 -1.38 11.93 35.11
N ILE A 385 -0.82 11.15 36.02
CA ILE A 385 -0.57 9.71 35.81
C ILE A 385 -1.89 8.94 35.72
N ALA A 386 -2.90 9.34 36.49
CA ALA A 386 -4.20 8.68 36.53
C ALA A 386 -5.06 8.93 35.26
N GLY A 387 -4.70 9.92 34.44
CA GLY A 387 -5.57 10.45 33.38
C GLY A 387 -6.73 11.29 33.94
N VAL A 388 -7.05 12.40 33.27
CA VAL A 388 -8.12 13.32 33.67
C VAL A 388 -8.86 13.80 32.42
N GLU A 389 -9.95 13.09 32.09
CA GLU A 389 -10.73 13.35 30.87
C GLU A 389 -11.38 14.73 30.81
N SER A 390 -11.53 15.44 31.94
CA SER A 390 -12.03 16.81 31.94
C SER A 390 -11.05 17.81 31.30
N ASP A 391 -9.77 17.45 31.19
CA ASP A 391 -8.73 18.28 30.56
C ASP A 391 -8.73 18.12 29.03
N ASN A 392 -9.40 17.09 28.52
CA ASN A 392 -9.65 16.84 27.10
C ASN A 392 -10.80 17.75 26.62
N ASN A 393 -10.64 19.07 26.78
CA ASN A 393 -11.72 20.05 26.66
C ASN A 393 -11.58 20.98 25.45
N ILE A 394 -10.59 20.75 24.58
CA ILE A 394 -10.30 21.64 23.45
C ILE A 394 -10.90 21.08 22.16
N LYS A 395 -11.59 21.96 21.44
CA LYS A 395 -11.97 21.80 20.04
C LYS A 395 -11.08 22.68 19.18
N LEU A 396 -10.46 22.07 18.16
CA LEU A 396 -9.72 22.75 17.10
C LEU A 396 -10.41 22.46 15.78
N GLY A 397 -10.73 23.49 15.01
CA GLY A 397 -11.31 23.29 13.69
C GLY A 397 -10.88 24.34 12.68
N PHE A 398 -10.66 23.91 11.45
CA PHE A 398 -10.34 24.77 10.31
C PHE A 398 -10.80 24.14 9.00
N TRP A 399 -10.89 24.96 7.97
CA TRP A 399 -11.04 24.52 6.59
C TRP A 399 -9.70 24.62 5.86
N SER A 400 -9.54 23.82 4.81
CA SER A 400 -8.41 23.99 3.90
C SER A 400 -8.79 23.82 2.44
N ASP A 401 -8.18 24.65 1.59
CA ASP A 401 -8.25 24.55 0.14
C ASP A 401 -6.84 24.36 -0.41
N ILE A 402 -6.61 23.24 -1.08
CA ILE A 402 -5.32 22.86 -1.68
C ILE A 402 -5.51 22.87 -3.19
N PHE A 403 -4.85 23.79 -3.89
CA PHE A 403 -4.95 23.95 -5.34
C PHE A 403 -3.73 23.38 -6.06
N ALA A 404 -3.96 22.63 -7.12
CA ALA A 404 -2.95 22.32 -8.13
C ALA A 404 -3.00 23.36 -9.25
N ARG A 405 -1.97 24.19 -9.36
CA ARG A 405 -1.90 25.34 -10.27
C ARG A 405 -0.94 25.10 -11.42
N GLU A 406 -1.31 25.60 -12.58
CA GLU A 406 -0.48 25.55 -13.78
C GLU A 406 0.85 26.28 -13.62
N LEU A 407 1.90 25.84 -14.28
CA LEU A 407 3.23 26.43 -14.18
C LEU A 407 3.24 27.87 -14.69
N ASN A 408 2.51 28.14 -15.77
CA ASN A 408 2.36 29.50 -16.32
C ASN A 408 1.37 30.37 -15.52
N SER A 409 0.74 29.84 -14.46
CA SER A 409 -0.17 30.63 -13.64
C SER A 409 0.57 31.82 -13.00
N SER A 410 -0.15 32.94 -12.92
CA SER A 410 0.38 34.22 -12.43
C SER A 410 1.06 34.08 -11.07
N ASN A 411 2.24 34.68 -10.94
CA ASN A 411 2.92 34.86 -9.65
C ASN A 411 2.50 36.18 -8.96
N VAL A 412 1.65 36.99 -9.60
CA VAL A 412 1.18 38.26 -9.05
C VAL A 412 0.20 37.99 -7.90
N VAL A 413 0.52 38.58 -6.75
CA VAL A 413 -0.27 38.52 -5.53
C VAL A 413 -1.08 39.80 -5.40
N ASP A 414 -2.35 39.66 -5.06
CA ASP A 414 -3.21 40.79 -4.70
C ASP A 414 -2.73 41.37 -3.36
N PRO A 415 -2.45 42.68 -3.27
CA PRO A 415 -1.85 43.27 -2.07
C PRO A 415 -2.81 43.37 -0.88
N ILE A 416 -4.13 43.32 -1.10
CA ILE A 416 -5.15 43.39 -0.04
C ILE A 416 -5.38 42.01 0.56
N THR A 417 -5.52 41.01 -0.30
CA THR A 417 -5.84 39.64 0.14
C THR A 417 -4.59 38.82 0.40
N GLY A 418 -3.44 39.11 -0.22
CA GLY A 418 -2.25 38.28 -0.13
C GLY A 418 -2.34 36.96 -0.92
N GLY A 419 -3.40 36.76 -1.72
CA GLY A 419 -3.58 35.61 -2.61
C GLY A 419 -3.20 35.86 -4.08
N PRO A 420 -3.11 34.81 -4.92
CA PRO A 420 -2.85 34.99 -6.34
C PRO A 420 -4.05 35.63 -7.05
N THR A 421 -3.77 36.51 -8.00
CA THR A 421 -4.79 37.23 -8.80
C THR A 421 -5.51 36.33 -9.82
N SER A 422 -4.96 35.16 -10.16
CA SER A 422 -5.55 34.20 -11.09
C SER A 422 -4.98 32.78 -10.93
N GLY A 423 -5.60 31.80 -11.59
CA GLY A 423 -5.10 30.43 -11.65
C GLY A 423 -5.45 29.56 -10.44
N LEU A 424 -6.50 29.91 -9.68
CA LEU A 424 -7.13 29.04 -8.70
C LEU A 424 -8.40 28.46 -9.31
N ASP A 425 -8.37 27.16 -9.58
CA ASP A 425 -9.40 26.44 -10.32
C ASP A 425 -10.11 25.45 -9.40
N LYS A 426 -11.44 25.49 -9.38
CA LYS A 426 -12.26 24.61 -8.52
C LYS A 426 -12.09 23.14 -8.89
N ASP A 427 -11.93 22.84 -10.19
CA ASP A 427 -11.80 21.47 -10.69
C ASP A 427 -10.48 20.81 -10.25
N TYR A 428 -9.51 21.62 -9.80
CA TYR A 428 -8.19 21.18 -9.35
C TYR A 428 -7.91 21.59 -7.90
N ARG A 429 -8.97 21.62 -7.09
CA ARG A 429 -8.94 21.95 -5.66
C ARG A 429 -9.35 20.74 -4.84
N LEU A 430 -8.54 20.38 -3.85
CA LEU A 430 -8.98 19.56 -2.73
C LEU A 430 -9.40 20.47 -1.58
N ARG A 431 -10.68 20.41 -1.22
CA ARG A 431 -11.24 21.15 -0.09
C ARG A 431 -11.54 20.21 1.07
N THR A 432 -11.18 20.62 2.28
CA THR A 432 -11.37 19.80 3.47
C THR A 432 -11.85 20.61 4.67
N GLN A 433 -12.55 19.96 5.58
CA GLN A 433 -12.76 20.42 6.95
C GLN A 433 -12.03 19.49 7.90
N PHE A 434 -11.20 20.07 8.76
CA PHE A 434 -10.57 19.42 9.88
C PHE A 434 -11.31 19.81 11.16
N VAL A 435 -11.73 18.82 11.95
CA VAL A 435 -12.28 19.03 13.29
C VAL A 435 -11.61 18.05 14.24
N ALA A 436 -10.96 18.55 15.27
CA ALA A 436 -10.51 17.78 16.41
C ALA A 436 -11.33 18.20 17.63
N ASN A 437 -11.88 17.23 18.35
CA ASN A 437 -12.71 17.45 19.52
C ASN A 437 -12.23 16.57 20.66
N GLY A 438 -12.18 17.14 21.86
CA GLY A 438 -11.64 16.46 23.03
C GLY A 438 -10.11 16.53 23.13
N LEU A 439 -9.45 17.51 22.52
CA LEU A 439 -7.98 17.61 22.57
C LEU A 439 -7.49 18.06 23.94
N SER A 440 -6.32 17.54 24.34
CA SER A 440 -5.46 18.04 25.40
C SER A 440 -4.01 18.04 24.93
N PHE A 441 -3.27 19.06 25.37
CA PHE A 441 -1.82 19.15 25.16
C PHE A 441 -1.04 19.03 26.46
N ASN A 442 -1.67 18.56 27.54
CA ASN A 442 -1.02 18.42 28.84
C ASN A 442 0.26 17.58 28.74
N GLY A 443 1.33 18.04 29.37
CA GLY A 443 2.67 17.45 29.30
C GLY A 443 3.47 17.83 28.05
N SER A 444 2.95 18.70 27.18
CA SER A 444 3.74 19.26 26.08
C SER A 444 4.78 20.27 26.59
N GLN A 445 5.92 20.32 25.92
CA GLN A 445 7.01 21.23 26.24
C GLN A 445 7.83 21.57 25.00
N VAL A 446 8.28 22.82 24.91
CA VAL A 446 9.36 23.23 24.00
C VAL A 446 10.44 23.95 24.82
N ARG A 447 11.69 23.53 24.65
CA ARG A 447 12.87 24.21 25.19
C ARG A 447 13.72 24.73 24.05
N LEU A 448 14.16 25.97 24.16
CA LEU A 448 15.11 26.60 23.25
C LEU A 448 16.39 26.90 24.02
N PHE A 449 17.54 26.57 23.44
CA PHE A 449 18.84 26.73 24.07
C PHE A 449 19.93 26.91 23.02
N GLN A 450 21.11 27.35 23.44
CA GLN A 450 22.30 27.29 22.61
C GLN A 450 22.95 25.90 22.76
N THR A 451 23.26 25.24 21.66
CA THR A 451 23.95 23.95 21.69
C THR A 451 25.40 24.09 22.19
N LEU A 452 25.98 23.00 22.68
CA LEU A 452 27.38 22.93 23.10
C LEU A 452 28.32 22.89 21.89
N GLU A 453 29.61 22.98 22.17
CA GLU A 453 30.63 22.89 21.13
C GLU A 453 30.60 21.55 20.40
N SER A 454 30.77 21.60 19.08
CA SER A 454 30.77 20.44 18.18
C SER A 454 31.89 20.56 17.15
N ASP A 455 32.43 19.41 16.73
CA ASP A 455 33.37 19.36 15.60
C ASP A 455 32.64 19.54 14.26
N ASN A 456 31.32 19.27 14.23
CA ASN A 456 30.46 19.67 13.12
C ASN A 456 30.06 21.14 13.28
N LYS A 457 30.53 21.98 12.36
CA LYS A 457 30.25 23.42 12.34
C LYS A 457 28.77 23.75 12.26
N ASP A 458 27.96 22.89 11.65
CA ASP A 458 26.51 23.08 11.53
C ASP A 458 25.79 22.98 12.90
N TYR A 459 26.41 22.31 13.87
CA TYR A 459 25.84 22.07 15.21
C TYR A 459 26.50 22.89 16.31
N ASN A 460 27.65 23.50 16.03
CA ASN A 460 28.50 24.14 17.04
C ASN A 460 27.91 25.47 17.51
N GLN A 461 27.45 25.52 18.76
CA GLN A 461 26.96 26.76 19.39
C GLN A 461 25.81 27.44 18.62
N THR A 462 24.94 26.63 18.02
CA THR A 462 23.76 27.06 17.26
C THR A 462 22.49 27.08 18.11
N LEU A 463 21.37 27.52 17.53
CA LEU A 463 20.06 27.42 18.16
C LEU A 463 19.59 25.96 18.16
N GLY A 464 19.48 25.40 19.36
CA GLY A 464 18.94 24.08 19.65
C GLY A 464 17.52 24.17 20.20
N MET A 465 16.74 23.14 19.91
CA MET A 465 15.41 22.90 20.43
C MET A 465 15.30 21.47 20.94
N ALA A 466 14.59 21.30 22.05
CA ALA A 466 14.11 20.01 22.54
C ALA A 466 12.61 20.13 22.76
N SER A 467 11.81 19.27 22.15
CA SER A 467 10.35 19.36 22.29
C SER A 467 9.66 18.02 22.46
N ILE A 468 8.63 18.04 23.29
CA ILE A 468 7.63 17.00 23.42
C ILE A 468 6.29 17.64 23.09
N ILE A 469 5.66 17.18 22.02
CA ILE A 469 4.36 17.69 21.57
C ILE A 469 3.34 16.58 21.75
N ARG A 470 2.32 16.83 22.57
CA ARG A 470 1.24 15.87 22.87
C ARG A 470 -0.07 16.43 22.32
N LEU A 471 -0.73 15.64 21.49
CA LEU A 471 -2.06 15.88 20.93
C LEU A 471 -2.90 14.65 21.30
N ASN A 472 -3.36 14.62 22.54
CA ASN A 472 -4.12 13.49 23.07
C ASN A 472 -5.61 13.84 23.09
N THR A 473 -6.45 12.83 22.89
CA THR A 473 -7.91 13.01 22.93
C THR A 473 -8.60 12.14 23.96
N ASN A 474 -7.90 11.15 24.50
CA ASN A 474 -8.48 10.18 25.41
C ASN A 474 -7.39 9.59 26.29
N ASP A 475 -7.48 9.81 27.59
CA ASP A 475 -6.49 9.30 28.54
C ASP A 475 -6.71 7.81 28.82
N ARG A 476 -7.91 7.31 28.52
CA ARG A 476 -8.32 5.91 28.74
C ARG A 476 -8.78 5.21 27.46
N PRO A 477 -7.89 5.01 26.47
CA PRO A 477 -8.24 4.34 25.22
C PRO A 477 -8.57 2.84 25.40
N GLU A 478 -8.22 2.22 26.52
CA GLU A 478 -8.41 0.79 26.73
C GLU A 478 -9.86 0.36 26.87
N ILE A 479 -10.74 1.28 27.23
CA ILE A 479 -12.18 1.05 27.42
C ILE A 479 -13.02 1.53 26.24
N LEU A 480 -12.42 2.16 25.22
CA LEU A 480 -13.13 2.67 24.05
C LEU A 480 -13.77 1.52 23.27
N SER A 481 -15.05 1.67 22.93
CA SER A 481 -15.81 0.69 22.16
C SER A 481 -16.48 1.32 20.94
N SER A 482 -16.55 0.57 19.84
CA SER A 482 -17.35 0.92 18.65
C SER A 482 -18.84 1.15 18.94
N SER A 483 -19.34 0.64 20.07
CA SER A 483 -20.72 0.82 20.53
C SER A 483 -20.94 2.11 21.35
N ASP A 484 -19.89 2.86 21.66
CA ASP A 484 -20.00 4.05 22.50
C ASP A 484 -20.82 5.13 21.79
N THR A 485 -21.80 5.69 22.50
CA THR A 485 -22.69 6.72 21.94
C THR A 485 -22.01 8.08 21.81
N ASN A 486 -20.85 8.26 22.47
CA ASN A 486 -20.12 9.51 22.59
C ASN A 486 -18.75 9.47 21.88
N LEU A 487 -18.54 8.59 20.89
CA LEU A 487 -17.25 8.51 20.15
C LEU A 487 -16.77 9.86 19.60
N ASN A 488 -17.68 10.72 19.17
CA ASN A 488 -17.34 12.06 18.65
C ASN A 488 -16.83 13.04 19.72
N THR A 489 -16.93 12.69 21.02
CA THR A 489 -16.36 13.50 22.10
C THR A 489 -14.83 13.50 22.10
N LYS A 490 -14.19 12.49 21.49
CA LYS A 490 -12.74 12.26 21.53
C LYS A 490 -12.24 11.77 20.18
N GLY A 491 -12.02 12.70 19.25
CA GLY A 491 -11.64 12.29 17.90
C GLY A 491 -11.20 13.42 17.00
N ILE A 492 -10.73 13.04 15.82
CA ILE A 492 -10.41 13.90 14.70
C ILE A 492 -11.27 13.46 13.52
N ARG A 493 -11.82 14.42 12.80
CA ARG A 493 -12.53 14.20 11.54
C ARG A 493 -11.90 15.03 10.43
N LEU A 494 -11.70 14.39 9.30
CA LEU A 494 -11.36 14.97 8.01
C LEU A 494 -12.52 14.72 7.06
N SER A 495 -13.17 15.76 6.57
CA SER A 495 -14.30 15.66 5.63
C SER A 495 -14.05 16.46 4.37
N THR A 496 -14.65 16.03 3.27
CA THR A 496 -14.46 16.62 1.93
C THR A 496 -15.78 16.95 1.25
N ALA A 497 -16.88 16.28 1.63
CA ALA A 497 -18.19 16.50 1.05
C ALA A 497 -18.85 17.75 1.64
N ALA A 498 -19.24 18.68 0.78
CA ALA A 498 -20.19 19.73 1.14
C ALA A 498 -21.56 19.12 1.47
N LYS A 499 -22.34 19.79 2.32
CA LYS A 499 -23.69 19.34 2.69
C LYS A 499 -24.64 19.32 1.50
N THR A 500 -24.46 20.27 0.59
CA THR A 500 -25.07 20.34 -0.75
C THR A 500 -24.10 21.08 -1.68
N ASP A 501 -24.26 20.96 -3.00
CA ASP A 501 -23.42 21.68 -3.97
C ASP A 501 -23.48 23.20 -3.77
N ALA A 502 -24.65 23.73 -3.40
CA ALA A 502 -24.83 25.16 -3.09
C ALA A 502 -24.09 25.61 -1.82
N LEU A 503 -23.72 24.68 -0.94
CA LEU A 503 -23.02 24.94 0.32
C LEU A 503 -21.51 24.68 0.23
N ASP A 504 -20.98 24.36 -0.95
CA ASP A 504 -19.54 24.38 -1.20
C ASP A 504 -18.99 25.83 -1.35
N GLY A 505 -19.79 26.86 -1.19
CA GLY A 505 -19.33 28.25 -1.19
C GLY A 505 -18.99 28.83 -2.57
N ASP A 506 -18.99 30.16 -2.64
CA ASP A 506 -18.89 30.91 -3.89
C ASP A 506 -17.42 31.20 -4.26
N GLY A 507 -17.05 30.97 -5.52
CA GLY A 507 -15.68 31.17 -6.00
C GLY A 507 -14.64 30.15 -5.48
N PRO A 508 -13.37 30.26 -5.90
CA PRO A 508 -12.37 29.22 -5.69
C PRO A 508 -12.05 29.00 -4.21
N THR A 509 -11.88 30.08 -3.44
CA THR A 509 -11.66 30.01 -1.98
C THR A 509 -12.25 31.23 -1.26
N PRO A 510 -13.03 31.04 -0.19
CA PRO A 510 -13.53 32.11 0.68
C PRO A 510 -12.43 33.01 1.26
N ALA A 511 -11.22 32.47 1.38
CA ALA A 511 -10.05 33.19 1.89
C ALA A 511 -9.71 34.44 1.06
N LEU A 512 -10.04 34.46 -0.24
CA LEU A 512 -9.58 35.53 -1.15
C LEU A 512 -10.67 36.46 -1.64
N ASN A 513 -11.90 35.98 -1.78
CA ASN A 513 -12.99 36.75 -2.36
C ASN A 513 -14.02 37.20 -1.31
N GLY A 514 -13.78 36.90 -0.03
CA GLY A 514 -14.71 37.23 1.06
C GLY A 514 -16.06 36.52 0.95
N SER A 515 -16.15 35.43 0.16
CA SER A 515 -17.37 34.65 0.04
C SER A 515 -17.68 33.85 1.30
N ALA A 516 -18.88 33.28 1.36
CA ALA A 516 -19.26 32.41 2.45
C ALA A 516 -18.40 31.15 2.52
N ALA A 517 -17.92 30.82 3.72
CA ALA A 517 -17.22 29.55 3.96
C ALA A 517 -18.14 28.33 3.69
N PRO A 518 -17.57 27.20 3.22
CA PRO A 518 -18.32 25.99 2.94
C PRO A 518 -18.94 25.36 4.20
N VAL A 519 -20.08 24.69 4.03
CA VAL A 519 -20.71 23.84 5.05
C VAL A 519 -20.59 22.39 4.63
N PHE A 520 -19.91 21.59 5.45
CA PHE A 520 -19.65 20.18 5.18
C PHE A 520 -20.82 19.31 5.62
N HIS A 521 -20.90 18.12 5.02
CA HIS A 521 -21.86 17.09 5.42
C HIS A 521 -21.71 16.79 6.92
N ASP A 522 -22.77 16.39 7.61
CA ASP A 522 -22.70 16.20 9.08
C ASP A 522 -21.98 14.91 9.48
N SER A 523 -21.94 13.92 8.57
CA SER A 523 -21.46 12.55 8.83
C SER A 523 -20.30 12.06 7.97
N GLU A 524 -20.00 12.67 6.82
CA GLU A 524 -19.04 12.12 5.84
C GLU A 524 -17.59 12.22 6.30
N GLY A 525 -16.76 11.27 5.90
CA GLY A 525 -15.31 11.44 5.91
C GLY A 525 -14.58 10.46 6.79
N LEU A 526 -13.31 10.77 7.05
CA LEU A 526 -12.40 9.98 7.85
C LEU A 526 -12.46 10.43 9.31
N TYR A 527 -12.84 9.51 10.18
CA TYR A 527 -12.84 9.66 11.62
C TYR A 527 -11.66 8.87 12.20
N LEU A 528 -10.87 9.54 13.03
CA LEU A 528 -9.88 8.94 13.89
C LEU A 528 -10.40 9.10 15.31
N TYR A 529 -10.90 8.03 15.90
CA TYR A 529 -11.36 8.03 17.29
C TYR A 529 -10.21 7.77 18.25
N SER A 530 -10.21 8.47 19.38
CA SER A 530 -9.18 8.38 20.41
C SER A 530 -7.72 8.51 19.89
N PRO A 531 -7.40 9.43 18.96
CA PRO A 531 -6.02 9.66 18.58
C PRO A 531 -5.23 10.26 19.75
N ASN A 532 -4.10 9.63 20.07
CA ASN A 532 -3.12 10.09 21.03
C ASN A 532 -1.76 10.15 20.34
N ILE A 533 -1.34 11.36 19.99
CA ILE A 533 -0.13 11.62 19.21
C ILE A 533 0.88 12.30 20.13
N ASN A 534 1.98 11.63 20.45
CA ASN A 534 3.01 12.07 21.38
C ASN A 534 4.36 12.05 20.66
N LEU A 535 4.80 13.23 20.22
CA LEU A 535 5.98 13.40 19.38
C LEU A 535 7.14 13.98 20.20
N VAL A 536 8.26 13.28 20.22
CA VAL A 536 9.53 13.76 20.78
C VAL A 536 10.42 14.19 19.62
N LEU A 537 10.63 15.50 19.47
CA LEU A 537 11.51 16.08 18.46
C LEU A 537 12.75 16.64 19.15
N GLY A 538 13.80 15.81 19.16
CA GLY A 538 15.05 16.09 19.86
C GLY A 538 14.91 16.09 21.38
N ASN A 539 16.04 16.12 22.07
CA ASN A 539 16.14 16.29 23.51
C ASN A 539 17.43 17.07 23.84
N MET A 540 17.68 17.36 25.11
CA MET A 540 18.86 18.14 25.51
C MET A 540 20.19 17.45 25.22
N TYR A 541 20.22 16.13 25.01
CA TYR A 541 21.41 15.33 24.63
C TYR A 541 21.54 15.15 23.10
N GLN A 542 20.43 15.26 22.37
CA GLN A 542 20.33 15.18 20.92
C GLN A 542 19.39 16.28 20.41
N PRO A 543 19.90 17.52 20.28
CA PRO A 543 19.06 18.66 19.93
C PRO A 543 18.49 18.53 18.51
N PHE A 544 17.31 19.12 18.33
CA PHE A 544 16.86 19.60 17.03
C PHE A 544 17.52 20.97 16.78
N VAL A 545 18.19 21.14 15.65
CA VAL A 545 18.88 22.39 15.30
C VAL A 545 18.24 23.03 14.08
N VAL A 546 18.20 24.36 14.11
CA VAL A 546 17.91 25.19 12.94
C VAL A 546 19.24 25.82 12.52
N GLY A 547 19.69 25.50 11.31
CA GLY A 547 20.99 25.91 10.82
C GLY A 547 20.94 26.34 9.36
N SER A 548 22.12 26.64 8.81
CA SER A 548 22.31 26.98 7.40
C SER A 548 23.50 26.21 6.83
N GLU A 549 23.33 25.61 5.65
CA GLU A 549 24.42 25.00 4.85
C GLU A 549 24.47 25.70 3.49
N GLY A 550 25.44 26.61 3.34
CA GLY A 550 25.43 27.59 2.26
C GLY A 550 24.26 28.55 2.42
N ASN A 551 23.43 28.69 1.37
CA ASN A 551 22.20 29.50 1.41
C ASN A 551 20.98 28.73 1.92
N ASN A 552 21.09 27.41 2.11
CA ASN A 552 19.94 26.57 2.46
C ASN A 552 19.69 26.58 3.96
N ILE A 553 18.42 26.60 4.35
CA ILE A 553 18.00 26.36 5.73
C ILE A 553 17.99 24.85 5.98
N ILE A 554 18.51 24.46 7.14
CA ILE A 554 18.46 23.09 7.64
C ILE A 554 17.59 23.03 8.90
N LEU A 555 16.71 22.04 8.92
CA LEU A 555 15.99 21.57 10.10
C LEU A 555 16.46 20.15 10.40
N GLU A 556 17.12 19.94 11.54
CA GLU A 556 17.80 18.67 11.78
C GLU A 556 17.71 18.19 13.22
N VAL A 557 17.19 16.98 13.45
CA VAL A 557 17.49 16.25 14.69
C VAL A 557 18.90 15.71 14.54
N THR A 558 19.84 16.26 15.30
CA THR A 558 21.26 15.95 15.17
C THR A 558 21.54 14.46 15.28
N ARG A 559 22.60 14.01 14.60
CA ARG A 559 23.08 12.64 14.75
C ARG A 559 23.59 12.42 16.17
N ILE A 560 23.25 11.27 16.75
CA ILE A 560 23.78 10.85 18.05
C ILE A 560 25.31 10.64 17.91
N PRO A 561 26.15 11.35 18.68
CA PRO A 561 27.60 11.16 18.63
C PRO A 561 28.01 9.79 19.17
N ASN A 562 29.17 9.30 18.75
CA ASN A 562 29.70 8.02 19.21
C ASN A 562 30.25 8.08 20.66
N ILE A 563 29.39 8.38 21.63
CA ILE A 563 29.73 8.56 23.05
C ILE A 563 28.74 7.75 23.88
N ALA A 564 29.23 6.71 24.57
CA ALA A 564 28.39 5.75 25.29
C ALA A 564 27.44 6.40 26.31
N SER A 565 27.90 7.41 27.06
CA SER A 565 27.04 8.09 28.04
C SER A 565 25.88 8.87 27.42
N ILE A 566 25.96 9.25 26.14
CA ILE A 566 24.88 9.93 25.42
C ILE A 566 23.88 8.88 24.89
N TYR A 567 24.38 7.77 24.33
CA TYR A 567 23.54 6.62 23.98
C TYR A 567 22.68 6.14 25.15
N ASN A 568 23.28 6.03 26.34
CA ASN A 568 22.58 5.61 27.55
C ASN A 568 21.43 6.55 27.95
N GLN A 569 21.47 7.83 27.58
CA GLN A 569 20.38 8.77 27.85
C GLN A 569 19.24 8.63 26.84
N ILE A 570 19.56 8.26 25.60
CA ILE A 570 18.61 8.28 24.48
C ILE A 570 17.91 6.94 24.33
N TYR A 571 18.64 5.83 24.35
CA TYR A 571 18.10 4.50 24.07
C TYR A 571 17.29 3.96 25.23
N GLN A 572 16.19 3.28 24.90
CA GLN A 572 15.31 2.63 25.85
C GLN A 572 15.68 1.14 26.02
N ASN A 573 15.57 0.65 27.24
CA ASN A 573 15.58 -0.78 27.53
C ASN A 573 14.17 -1.38 27.32
N TYR A 574 14.03 -2.32 26.39
CA TYR A 574 12.77 -3.00 26.10
C TYR A 574 12.62 -4.37 26.83
N GLY A 575 13.58 -4.73 27.68
CA GLY A 575 13.65 -6.05 28.34
C GLY A 575 14.33 -7.13 27.47
N GLY A 576 14.49 -8.34 28.01
CA GLY A 576 14.98 -9.51 27.25
C GLY A 576 16.49 -9.61 27.02
N GLY A 577 17.32 -8.92 27.81
CA GLY A 577 18.79 -9.04 27.71
C GLY A 577 19.45 -8.25 26.57
N LEU A 578 18.70 -7.40 25.87
CA LEU A 578 19.18 -6.55 24.77
C LEU A 578 19.60 -5.13 25.21
N GLY A 579 19.75 -4.88 26.51
CA GLY A 579 20.14 -3.58 27.04
C GLY A 579 20.72 -3.66 28.46
N ALA A 580 21.74 -2.83 28.73
CA ALA A 580 22.25 -2.63 30.08
C ALA A 580 21.19 -1.93 30.95
N THR A 581 21.28 -2.09 32.28
CA THR A 581 20.51 -1.31 33.26
C THR A 581 20.70 0.20 33.15
N ASP A 582 21.71 0.64 32.39
CA ASP A 582 22.12 2.03 32.27
C ASP A 582 21.35 2.82 31.20
N LEU A 583 20.50 2.17 30.40
CA LEU A 583 19.66 2.81 29.39
C LEU A 583 18.46 3.53 30.04
N LYS A 584 18.40 4.85 29.90
CA LYS A 584 17.44 5.77 30.54
C LYS A 584 16.37 6.30 29.60
N GLY A 585 16.46 6.01 28.30
CA GLY A 585 15.47 6.41 27.32
C GLY A 585 14.10 5.77 27.60
N SER A 586 13.04 6.42 27.14
CA SER A 586 11.67 5.94 27.33
C SER A 586 10.72 6.46 26.26
N THR A 587 9.67 5.68 25.98
CA THR A 587 8.55 6.07 25.12
C THR A 587 7.60 7.02 25.83
N CYS A 588 7.26 8.11 25.15
CA CYS A 588 6.15 8.97 25.50
C CYS A 588 4.87 8.47 24.83
N ASN A 589 3.96 7.91 25.61
CA ASN A 589 2.61 7.54 25.18
C ASN A 589 1.56 8.16 26.11
N VAL A 590 0.30 7.77 25.95
CA VAL A 590 -0.81 8.32 26.75
C VAL A 590 -0.70 7.99 28.25
N TYR A 591 -0.16 6.82 28.62
CA TYR A 591 -0.07 6.37 30.01
C TYR A 591 1.22 6.81 30.72
N SER A 592 2.27 7.16 29.98
CA SER A 592 3.58 7.50 30.54
C SER A 592 4.43 8.28 29.55
N CYS A 593 5.16 9.28 30.05
CA CYS A 593 6.07 10.10 29.25
C CYS A 593 7.40 10.36 29.97
N GLY A 594 8.11 9.30 30.36
CA GLY A 594 9.38 9.40 31.07
C GLY A 594 9.23 9.33 32.58
N THR A 595 10.18 9.94 33.32
CA THR A 595 10.26 9.82 34.77
C THR A 595 9.14 10.61 35.46
N PRO A 596 8.28 9.97 36.27
CA PRO A 596 7.17 10.63 36.97
C PRO A 596 7.62 11.83 37.82
N ILE A 597 6.79 12.87 37.85
CA ILE A 597 7.04 14.15 38.52
C ILE A 597 6.09 14.29 39.72
N LYS A 598 6.62 14.80 40.83
CA LYS A 598 5.87 15.15 42.04
C LYS A 598 5.27 16.55 41.92
N ASN A 599 4.15 16.82 42.58
CA ASN A 599 3.58 18.17 42.58
C ASN A 599 4.46 19.11 43.41
N ASN A 600 4.87 18.66 44.60
CA ASN A 600 5.82 19.34 45.47
C ASN A 600 7.01 18.44 45.78
N ALA A 601 8.16 19.04 46.09
CA ALA A 601 9.37 18.28 46.42
C ALA A 601 9.18 17.34 47.64
N SER A 602 8.30 17.72 48.56
CA SER A 602 7.94 16.96 49.77
C SER A 602 6.97 15.80 49.54
N ASP A 603 6.34 15.70 48.36
CA ASP A 603 5.33 14.65 48.13
C ASP A 603 5.98 13.26 48.19
N THR A 604 5.27 12.29 48.75
CA THR A 604 5.76 10.91 48.84
C THR A 604 5.57 10.14 47.54
N THR A 605 4.63 10.57 46.69
CA THR A 605 4.31 9.94 45.40
C THR A 605 4.36 10.94 44.25
N ALA A 606 4.76 10.48 43.07
CA ALA A 606 4.63 11.27 41.86
C ALA A 606 3.16 11.27 41.41
N LEU A 607 2.66 12.42 40.98
CA LEU A 607 1.27 12.62 40.53
C LEU A 607 1.19 12.83 39.01
N TYR A 608 2.27 13.29 38.39
CA TYR A 608 2.32 13.66 36.98
C TYR A 608 3.27 12.79 36.18
N GLN A 609 2.96 12.63 34.90
CA GLN A 609 3.85 12.00 33.93
C GLN A 609 5.12 12.84 33.74
N GLY A 610 6.18 12.20 33.28
CA GLY A 610 7.45 12.84 33.00
C GLY A 610 7.45 13.77 31.78
N ARG A 611 8.64 14.29 31.50
CA ARG A 611 8.93 15.15 30.34
C ARG A 611 10.33 14.93 29.75
N ASN A 612 10.93 13.78 30.04
CA ASN A 612 12.27 13.40 29.59
C ASN A 612 12.27 12.14 28.70
N ALA A 613 11.12 11.81 28.12
CA ALA A 613 11.01 10.75 27.13
C ALA A 613 11.84 11.08 25.87
N THR A 614 12.29 10.03 25.19
CA THR A 614 13.19 10.12 24.03
C THR A 614 12.60 9.48 22.79
N HIS A 615 11.54 8.68 22.94
CA HIS A 615 10.84 8.01 21.85
C HIS A 615 9.40 8.49 21.75
N SER A 616 8.90 8.61 20.53
CA SER A 616 7.53 9.04 20.22
C SER A 616 6.55 7.85 20.21
N SER A 617 5.26 8.17 20.34
CA SER A 617 4.15 7.22 20.21
C SER A 617 2.98 7.86 19.48
N ILE A 618 2.32 7.09 18.61
CA ILE A 618 1.07 7.43 17.97
C ILE A 618 0.14 6.26 18.17
N SER A 619 -0.98 6.48 18.86
CA SER A 619 -2.05 5.49 18.94
C SER A 619 -3.38 6.08 18.47
N ILE A 620 -4.19 5.24 17.82
CA ILE A 620 -5.52 5.60 17.34
C ILE A 620 -6.45 4.46 17.74
N GLY A 621 -7.54 4.80 18.40
CA GLY A 621 -8.60 3.86 18.72
C GLY A 621 -8.44 3.13 20.04
N THR A 622 -9.08 1.96 20.13
CA THR A 622 -9.04 1.06 21.27
C THR A 622 -7.64 0.45 21.39
N THR A 623 -6.85 1.00 22.30
CA THR A 623 -5.45 0.61 22.53
C THR A 623 -5.22 0.38 24.01
N GLU A 624 -4.29 -0.50 24.36
CA GLU A 624 -3.97 -0.80 25.75
C GLU A 624 -2.47 -0.90 25.98
N ARG A 625 -2.07 -0.64 27.22
CA ARG A 625 -0.71 -0.87 27.67
C ARG A 625 -0.45 -2.36 27.87
N ILE A 626 0.66 -2.86 27.31
CA ILE A 626 1.11 -4.24 27.53
C ILE A 626 1.60 -4.36 28.97
N SER A 627 1.02 -5.30 29.72
CA SER A 627 1.34 -5.54 31.13
C SER A 627 2.84 -5.73 31.36
N GLY A 628 3.37 -5.09 32.41
CA GLY A 628 4.79 -5.14 32.76
C GLY A 628 5.73 -4.32 31.87
N THR A 629 5.22 -3.60 30.86
CA THR A 629 6.04 -2.78 29.95
C THR A 629 5.52 -1.34 29.89
N ASN A 630 6.21 -0.47 29.15
CA ASN A 630 5.70 0.86 28.76
C ASN A 630 5.27 0.90 27.28
N LEU A 631 4.93 -0.25 26.70
CA LEU A 631 4.52 -0.34 25.30
C LEU A 631 3.00 -0.42 25.16
N LEU A 632 2.50 0.12 24.07
CA LEU A 632 1.11 0.02 23.63
C LEU A 632 0.92 -1.12 22.64
N ARG A 633 -0.30 -1.68 22.62
CA ARG A 633 -0.81 -2.50 21.51
C ARG A 633 -2.21 -2.07 21.13
N ALA A 634 -2.54 -2.25 19.86
CA ALA A 634 -3.91 -2.15 19.37
C ALA A 634 -4.73 -3.37 19.82
N LYS A 635 -5.96 -3.17 20.30
CA LYS A 635 -6.89 -4.29 20.52
C LYS A 635 -7.48 -4.74 19.19
N ASP A 636 -7.66 -6.05 19.06
CA ASP A 636 -8.21 -6.73 17.88
C ASP A 636 -9.59 -7.38 18.15
N GLY A 637 -10.18 -7.11 19.32
CA GLY A 637 -11.49 -7.62 19.69
C GLY A 637 -12.64 -7.04 18.85
N PRO A 638 -13.82 -7.69 18.84
CA PRO A 638 -14.94 -7.35 17.95
C PRO A 638 -15.50 -5.93 18.13
N ASN A 639 -15.27 -5.33 19.29
CA ASN A 639 -15.73 -3.99 19.62
C ASN A 639 -14.67 -2.90 19.41
N SER A 640 -13.46 -3.26 18.94
CA SER A 640 -12.37 -2.30 18.76
C SER A 640 -12.71 -1.27 17.68
N THR A 641 -12.38 -0.01 17.91
CA THR A 641 -12.67 1.11 16.99
C THR A 641 -11.51 2.08 16.96
N GLY A 642 -11.36 2.82 15.86
CA GLY A 642 -10.31 3.81 15.71
C GLY A 642 -10.43 4.55 14.39
N VAL A 643 -9.91 3.95 13.33
CA VAL A 643 -9.97 4.48 11.96
C VAL A 643 -11.30 4.09 11.32
N VAL A 644 -12.18 5.06 11.10
CA VAL A 644 -13.53 4.83 10.58
C VAL A 644 -13.80 5.75 9.39
N PHE A 645 -14.23 5.20 8.27
CA PHE A 645 -14.78 5.98 7.16
C PHE A 645 -16.31 5.99 7.23
N LYS A 646 -16.92 7.14 7.01
CA LYS A 646 -18.37 7.29 6.95
C LYS A 646 -18.80 7.88 5.62
N SER A 647 -19.84 7.32 5.00
CA SER A 647 -20.48 7.90 3.83
C SER A 647 -21.36 9.10 4.20
N THR A 648 -21.88 9.80 3.20
CA THR A 648 -22.93 10.82 3.38
C THR A 648 -24.18 10.24 4.05
N ASP A 649 -24.52 8.97 3.80
CA ASP A 649 -25.64 8.30 4.48
C ASP A 649 -25.32 7.91 5.94
N GLY A 650 -24.11 8.20 6.43
CA GLY A 650 -23.65 7.85 7.77
C GLY A 650 -23.24 6.37 7.94
N ILE A 651 -23.24 5.59 6.85
CA ILE A 651 -22.80 4.19 6.87
C ILE A 651 -21.30 4.15 7.20
N SER A 652 -20.96 3.45 8.27
CA SER A 652 -19.60 3.38 8.80
C SER A 652 -18.87 2.12 8.34
N LYS A 653 -17.60 2.28 7.95
CA LYS A 653 -16.63 1.20 7.76
C LYS A 653 -15.49 1.39 8.75
N ASN A 654 -15.42 0.50 9.74
CA ASN A 654 -14.41 0.51 10.80
C ASN A 654 -13.22 -0.35 10.38
N PHE A 655 -12.02 0.22 10.39
CA PHE A 655 -10.76 -0.43 10.08
C PHE A 655 -9.96 -0.79 11.35
N GLY A 656 -10.53 -0.55 12.52
CA GLY A 656 -9.95 -0.90 13.82
C GLY A 656 -8.98 0.14 14.36
N SER A 657 -8.13 -0.29 15.28
CA SER A 657 -7.17 0.54 16.01
C SER A 657 -5.77 0.40 15.42
N ALA A 658 -4.91 1.41 15.65
CA ALA A 658 -3.52 1.40 15.23
C ALA A 658 -2.61 1.90 16.35
N VAL A 659 -1.39 1.34 16.43
CA VAL A 659 -0.34 1.77 17.35
C VAL A 659 0.98 1.78 16.61
N ILE A 660 1.70 2.90 16.72
CA ILE A 660 3.11 3.06 16.38
C ILE A 660 3.78 3.53 17.67
N ASP A 661 4.59 2.69 18.29
CA ASP A 661 5.14 2.96 19.62
C ASP A 661 6.66 2.78 19.63
N GLY A 662 7.35 3.59 20.44
CA GLY A 662 8.81 3.53 20.57
C GLY A 662 9.56 4.08 19.35
N VAL A 663 9.06 5.13 18.71
CA VAL A 663 9.74 5.74 17.54
C VAL A 663 10.88 6.63 17.99
N LEU A 664 12.12 6.22 17.72
CA LEU A 664 13.33 7.02 17.92
C LEU A 664 13.81 7.64 16.61
N ILE A 665 14.05 8.95 16.62
CA ILE A 665 14.75 9.63 15.52
C ILE A 665 16.26 9.61 15.83
N GLN A 666 17.00 8.67 15.22
CA GLN A 666 18.45 8.62 15.37
C GLN A 666 19.15 9.80 14.66
N HIS A 667 18.60 10.20 13.51
CA HIS A 667 19.05 11.34 12.70
C HIS A 667 17.95 11.66 11.70
N LEU A 668 17.58 12.94 11.58
CA LEU A 668 16.66 13.43 10.57
C LEU A 668 17.18 14.77 10.10
N LYS A 669 17.50 14.92 8.81
CA LYS A 669 17.93 16.19 8.23
C LYS A 669 16.99 16.56 7.07
N ILE A 670 16.30 17.68 7.23
CA ILE A 670 15.51 18.32 6.17
C ILE A 670 16.27 19.57 5.74
N ARG A 671 16.53 19.69 4.43
CA ARG A 671 17.27 20.82 3.86
C ARG A 671 16.47 21.43 2.73
N THR A 672 16.43 22.75 2.66
CA THR A 672 15.89 23.44 1.48
C THR A 672 16.76 23.17 0.26
N THR A 673 16.18 23.09 -0.92
CA THR A 673 16.93 23.00 -2.18
C THR A 673 16.75 24.30 -2.96
N GLY A 674 17.62 25.28 -2.74
CA GLY A 674 17.70 26.48 -3.57
C GLY A 674 17.06 27.73 -2.97
N LEU A 675 17.54 28.15 -1.79
CA LEU A 675 17.43 29.55 -1.35
C LEU A 675 18.55 30.40 -1.98
#